data_AF-K2S7T1-F1
#
_entry.id   AF-K2S7T1-F1
#
_cell.length_a   1.000
_cell.length_b   1.000
_cell.length_c   1.000
_cell.angle_alpha   90.00
_cell.angle_beta   90.00
_cell.angle_gamma   90.00
#
_symmetry.space_group_name_H-M   'P 1'
#
loop_
_entity.id
_entity.type
_entity.pdbx_description
1 polymer ?
#
loop_
_entity_poly.entity_id
_entity_poly.type
_entity_poly.pdbx_seq_one_letter_code
_entity_poly.pdbx_strand_id
1 'polypeptide(L)'
;MQAPSIRPSGILNNQNASANNATVTAHNTHQQQQQQQPQPPTITSLSDSARTAQAFFDAVRAFTASPTFHGTAELIDEVPRLRKLVADRERDAKLLSARLDEQRRDFERALADEKRGHESIAAAFLETYNRNYEKFRVEKERLEGRVGELEGVVGKQKEDIARLHKSDEELVRQGSKVRGMLEAERDKAEKAAKTIGELKKEMAVRAEAARKDVEGKNKELAEAAARLRKMEAELAKARSSFMNAHQESIELQKDLEDATERLAELEGFAEPLSDEKWENSISLLDELWRSAHDLISSYFRKDLPKEILSNTYAWTEIRDPQDFSHKIPLPRTNSPSAKSMRIAVILAILARLIDKYLFQPSYILSEESGLREVLIRQAIENSRREAFTRGIFLATFEDEQAEVADELVTRIVKELMHHIHHLLPAPQVESFRTRLEQIVQDARDIWWKAQRLRLRLEPDFQVEDYGWEKPIQFQYEHGGPSQIANGKAHAANNNKADTPQQSPQSAKSSTPKTPTTASSAGAVPSQPPPLSSATANTATTTTTATVATTPGISPGMAAPVAPLPPLMTNGSHIPVVAPDASLLLIFPRIYIVEDDDPEPVTPGTVLLKSQAEEAERELHLQQNALNNGIAGVGMRVASHRVSGGGGIGGGAGNGVMRVGGPRPRRLSVPQMEEIPEVPTPGEDVGVLHRMQLGNAAGSAGDQKDRKDFLEQGGGG
;
A
#
# COMPACT_ATOMS: atom_id res chain seq x y z
N MET A 1 8.59 55.10 37.48
CA MET A 1 8.10 56.46 37.17
C MET A 1 7.64 57.11 38.47
N GLN A 2 7.83 58.44 38.60
CA GLN A 2 7.15 59.35 39.54
C GLN A 2 7.29 59.12 41.07
N ALA A 3 7.01 60.20 41.82
CA ALA A 3 6.98 60.40 43.28
C ALA A 3 5.76 61.33 43.57
N PRO A 4 5.55 62.05 44.71
CA PRO A 4 6.24 62.14 46.03
C PRO A 4 5.23 62.15 47.24
N SER A 5 5.59 62.69 48.44
CA SER A 5 4.84 63.77 49.18
C SER A 5 4.88 63.79 50.76
N ILE A 6 5.41 64.88 51.35
CA ILE A 6 4.92 65.77 52.48
C ILE A 6 4.54 65.23 53.93
N ARG A 7 5.35 65.61 54.96
CA ARG A 7 5.15 66.47 56.21
C ARG A 7 3.76 66.66 56.93
N PRO A 8 3.60 67.34 58.12
CA PRO A 8 4.45 67.59 59.36
C PRO A 8 3.71 67.71 60.77
N SER A 9 4.45 68.04 61.87
CA SER A 9 4.04 68.77 63.15
C SER A 9 3.11 68.11 64.21
N GLY A 10 3.06 68.47 65.54
CA GLY A 10 3.86 69.34 66.45
C GLY A 10 3.19 69.68 67.84
N ILE A 11 3.87 70.41 68.77
CA ILE A 11 3.38 71.20 69.98
C ILE A 11 3.54 70.62 71.45
N LEU A 12 3.55 71.52 72.46
CA LEU A 12 4.00 71.46 73.89
C LEU A 12 2.92 71.90 74.94
N ASN A 13 3.19 71.79 76.26
CA ASN A 13 2.51 72.57 77.35
C ASN A 13 3.34 72.70 78.67
N ASN A 14 3.07 73.68 79.58
CA ASN A 14 3.85 73.98 80.82
C ASN A 14 3.10 74.91 81.85
N GLN A 15 3.45 74.97 83.18
CA GLN A 15 2.93 75.98 84.16
C GLN A 15 3.62 76.14 85.57
N ASN A 16 3.77 77.41 86.04
CA ASN A 16 3.64 78.04 87.40
C ASN A 16 4.41 77.66 88.72
N ALA A 17 5.00 78.66 89.46
CA ALA A 17 4.45 79.27 90.74
C ALA A 17 5.43 80.00 91.77
N SER A 18 5.16 81.30 92.08
CA SER A 18 5.05 82.04 93.40
C SER A 18 6.14 82.40 94.48
N ALA A 19 6.03 83.66 95.01
CA ALA A 19 6.21 84.20 96.41
C ALA A 19 7.62 84.60 97.02
N ASN A 20 7.81 85.42 98.12
CA ASN A 20 7.19 86.68 98.71
C ASN A 20 7.96 87.27 99.96
N ASN A 21 7.99 88.62 100.18
CA ASN A 21 8.14 89.44 101.46
C ASN A 21 9.40 89.32 102.38
N ALA A 22 9.76 90.16 103.40
CA ALA A 22 9.67 91.62 103.83
C ALA A 22 10.42 91.79 105.23
N THR A 23 10.64 92.87 106.04
CA THR A 23 10.34 94.36 106.17
C THR A 23 11.16 95.05 107.33
N VAL A 24 11.10 96.40 107.52
CA VAL A 24 11.25 97.23 108.80
C VAL A 24 12.67 97.59 109.40
N THR A 25 12.91 98.48 110.41
CA THR A 25 12.84 100.00 110.55
C THR A 25 13.48 100.54 111.90
N ALA A 26 13.88 101.84 112.03
CA ALA A 26 14.14 102.71 113.26
C ALA A 26 15.49 102.64 114.07
N HIS A 27 15.97 103.59 114.94
CA HIS A 27 15.98 105.10 115.02
C HIS A 27 16.84 105.67 116.24
N ASN A 28 17.27 106.97 116.22
CA ASN A 28 17.42 107.96 117.37
C ASN A 28 18.73 108.29 118.21
N THR A 29 19.04 109.62 118.33
CA THR A 29 19.52 110.50 119.49
C THR A 29 20.92 110.59 120.22
N HIS A 30 21.63 111.75 120.03
CA HIS A 30 21.97 112.87 120.99
C HIS A 30 23.33 113.11 121.77
N GLN A 31 23.56 114.40 122.15
CA GLN A 31 24.59 115.06 123.07
C GLN A 31 25.90 115.63 122.42
N GLN A 32 26.75 116.59 122.92
CA GLN A 32 26.86 117.67 123.97
C GLN A 32 28.22 118.47 123.74
N GLN A 33 28.71 119.62 124.32
CA GLN A 33 28.25 120.86 125.05
C GLN A 33 29.40 121.96 125.17
N GLN A 34 29.09 123.29 125.28
CA GLN A 34 29.88 124.45 125.89
C GLN A 34 31.27 124.91 125.29
N GLN A 35 31.93 126.08 125.60
CA GLN A 35 31.64 127.33 126.40
C GLN A 35 32.14 128.71 125.78
N GLN A 36 32.80 129.65 126.53
CA GLN A 36 32.79 131.15 126.28
C GLN A 36 33.94 132.06 126.88
N GLN A 37 34.06 133.33 126.38
CA GLN A 37 34.47 134.64 127.04
C GLN A 37 35.97 134.98 127.35
N PRO A 38 36.43 136.24 127.74
CA PRO A 38 35.82 137.54 128.23
C PRO A 38 36.09 138.83 127.34
N GLN A 39 35.49 140.05 127.45
CA GLN A 39 35.20 141.11 128.51
C GLN A 39 36.45 141.96 128.95
N PRO A 40 36.41 143.26 129.43
CA PRO A 40 35.33 144.09 130.04
C PRO A 40 35.28 145.63 129.58
N PRO A 41 35.20 146.72 130.42
CA PRO A 41 33.98 147.40 130.96
C PRO A 41 33.88 148.98 130.87
N THR A 42 32.72 149.57 131.23
CA THR A 42 32.52 150.78 132.11
C THR A 42 31.01 151.04 132.43
N ILE A 43 30.46 150.94 133.66
CA ILE A 43 30.28 151.94 134.79
C ILE A 43 29.74 153.36 134.44
N THR A 44 28.79 154.04 135.14
CA THR A 44 27.73 153.66 136.16
C THR A 44 26.64 154.74 136.35
N SER A 45 25.59 154.41 137.13
CA SER A 45 24.66 155.26 137.92
C SER A 45 25.31 156.43 138.70
N LEU A 46 24.64 157.46 139.25
CA LEU A 46 23.39 158.23 138.95
C LEU A 46 23.36 159.38 140.01
N SER A 47 23.09 160.62 139.60
CA SER A 47 23.11 161.86 140.43
C SER A 47 24.44 162.22 141.15
N ASP A 48 25.42 162.74 140.39
CA ASP A 48 26.62 163.42 140.96
C ASP A 48 27.00 164.74 140.21
N SER A 49 26.06 165.31 139.46
CA SER A 49 26.31 166.42 138.54
C SER A 49 26.62 167.79 139.18
N ALA A 50 26.67 167.87 140.52
CA ALA A 50 26.79 169.15 141.24
C ALA A 50 28.21 169.47 141.74
N ARG A 51 29.09 168.48 141.94
CA ARG A 51 30.40 168.70 142.60
C ARG A 51 31.60 168.83 141.67
N THR A 52 31.67 168.05 140.59
CA THR A 52 32.88 167.98 139.75
C THR A 52 33.00 169.15 138.75
N ALA A 53 31.91 169.91 138.55
CA ALA A 53 31.90 171.12 137.71
C ALA A 53 32.86 172.24 138.20
N GLN A 54 33.30 172.19 139.47
CA GLN A 54 34.32 173.10 140.00
C GLN A 54 35.75 172.60 139.74
N ALA A 55 36.00 171.29 139.88
CA ALA A 55 37.32 170.66 139.74
C ALA A 55 37.89 170.74 138.31
N PHE A 56 37.02 170.97 137.32
CA PHE A 56 37.36 171.32 135.94
C PHE A 56 38.41 172.46 135.84
N PHE A 57 38.44 173.40 136.79
CA PHE A 57 39.34 174.55 136.77
C PHE A 57 40.73 174.32 137.39
N ASP A 58 40.94 173.23 138.15
CA ASP A 58 42.24 172.96 138.80
C ASP A 58 43.17 172.11 137.91
N ALA A 59 42.65 171.07 137.24
CA ALA A 59 43.47 170.20 136.40
C ALA A 59 44.07 170.91 135.16
N VAL A 60 43.33 171.88 134.60
CA VAL A 60 43.76 172.71 133.45
C VAL A 60 45.01 173.55 133.78
N ARG A 61 45.31 173.77 135.06
CA ARG A 61 46.50 174.50 135.55
C ARG A 61 47.71 173.59 135.81
N ALA A 62 47.56 172.26 135.78
CA ALA A 62 48.58 171.32 136.27
C ALA A 62 49.46 170.68 135.17
N PHE A 63 48.92 170.37 133.99
CA PHE A 63 49.66 169.60 132.95
C PHE A 63 50.23 170.45 131.80
N THR A 64 50.11 171.79 131.87
CA THR A 64 50.90 172.73 131.05
C THR A 64 52.38 172.81 131.46
N ALA A 65 52.80 171.97 132.42
CA ALA A 65 54.15 171.94 133.01
C ALA A 65 54.81 170.53 132.96
N SER A 66 54.42 169.66 132.01
CA SER A 66 54.79 168.23 131.99
C SER A 66 55.20 167.72 130.58
N PRO A 67 56.00 166.62 130.44
CA PRO A 67 56.79 166.34 129.22
C PRO A 67 56.09 165.99 127.89
N THR A 68 54.78 166.22 127.71
CA THR A 68 54.15 166.19 126.37
C THR A 68 54.75 167.20 125.38
N PHE A 69 55.59 168.12 125.86
CA PHE A 69 56.27 169.16 125.07
C PHE A 69 57.69 168.77 124.59
N HIS A 70 58.08 167.49 124.65
CA HIS A 70 59.28 166.98 123.95
C HIS A 70 58.99 165.76 123.08
N GLY A 71 58.16 164.80 123.53
CA GLY A 71 57.80 163.62 122.73
C GLY A 71 57.04 163.91 121.43
N THR A 72 56.61 165.14 121.21
CA THR A 72 55.97 165.63 119.98
C THR A 72 56.95 166.19 118.94
N ALA A 73 58.21 166.45 119.30
CA ALA A 73 59.24 166.92 118.38
C ALA A 73 59.89 165.77 117.58
N GLU A 74 60.27 164.67 118.25
CA GLU A 74 60.87 163.49 117.60
C GLU A 74 59.92 162.84 116.58
N LEU A 75 58.61 163.02 116.74
CA LEU A 75 57.58 162.54 115.82
C LEU A 75 57.57 163.26 114.45
N ILE A 76 58.31 164.37 114.30
CA ILE A 76 58.35 165.17 113.07
C ILE A 76 59.52 164.73 112.16
N ASP A 77 60.70 164.43 112.72
CA ASP A 77 61.90 164.04 111.94
C ASP A 77 61.87 162.58 111.44
N GLU A 78 61.20 161.68 112.15
CA GLU A 78 61.22 160.24 111.79
C GLU A 78 60.26 159.89 110.63
N VAL A 79 59.21 160.68 110.40
CA VAL A 79 58.21 160.43 109.35
C VAL A 79 58.78 160.47 107.92
N PRO A 80 59.62 161.45 107.53
CA PRO A 80 60.33 161.42 106.25
C PRO A 80 61.28 160.21 106.12
N ARG A 81 61.98 159.85 107.22
CA ARG A 81 62.96 158.76 107.24
C ARG A 81 62.29 157.40 107.01
N LEU A 82 61.18 157.14 107.69
CA LEU A 82 60.38 155.93 107.50
C LEU A 82 59.76 155.84 106.10
N ARG A 83 59.29 156.95 105.51
CA ARG A 83 58.76 156.94 104.13
C ARG A 83 59.82 156.53 103.10
N LYS A 84 61.07 156.96 103.26
CA LYS A 84 62.17 156.49 102.40
C LYS A 84 62.44 154.99 102.61
N LEU A 85 62.51 154.54 103.86
CA LEU A 85 62.74 153.12 104.20
C LEU A 85 61.65 152.20 103.62
N VAL A 86 60.38 152.62 103.66
CA VAL A 86 59.25 151.89 103.05
C VAL A 86 59.38 151.86 101.52
N ALA A 87 59.67 153.00 100.87
CA ALA A 87 59.80 153.05 99.41
C ALA A 87 61.00 152.24 98.88
N ASP A 88 62.08 152.12 99.66
CA ASP A 88 63.21 151.25 99.34
C ASP A 88 62.83 149.76 99.56
N ARG A 89 62.18 149.42 100.68
CA ARG A 89 61.68 148.06 100.95
C ARG A 89 60.60 147.58 99.97
N GLU A 90 59.77 148.47 99.43
CA GLU A 90 58.83 148.13 98.34
C GLU A 90 59.55 147.79 97.03
N ARG A 91 60.70 148.43 96.74
CA ARG A 91 61.53 148.09 95.58
C ARG A 91 62.21 146.74 95.76
N ASP A 92 62.77 146.48 96.94
CA ASP A 92 63.30 145.15 97.30
C ASP A 92 62.22 144.07 97.24
N ALA A 93 61.02 144.35 97.76
CA ALA A 93 59.88 143.42 97.72
C ALA A 93 59.41 143.15 96.28
N LYS A 94 59.44 144.14 95.38
CA LYS A 94 59.12 143.95 93.95
C LYS A 94 60.20 143.15 93.22
N LEU A 95 61.48 143.35 93.53
CA LEU A 95 62.58 142.53 93.01
C LEU A 95 62.52 141.09 93.52
N LEU A 96 62.23 140.88 94.81
CA LEU A 96 62.01 139.56 95.40
C LEU A 96 60.75 138.89 94.84
N SER A 97 59.66 139.63 94.62
CA SER A 97 58.45 139.10 93.96
C SER A 97 58.75 138.67 92.53
N ALA A 98 59.41 139.51 91.73
CA ALA A 98 59.77 139.16 90.36
C ALA A 98 60.68 137.92 90.31
N ARG A 99 61.63 137.80 91.24
CA ARG A 99 62.52 136.64 91.35
C ARG A 99 61.80 135.39 91.89
N LEU A 100 60.80 135.55 92.76
CA LEU A 100 59.89 134.47 93.19
C LEU A 100 58.95 134.03 92.08
N ASP A 101 58.49 134.94 91.22
CA ASP A 101 57.65 134.64 90.06
C ASP A 101 58.46 133.99 88.94
N GLU A 102 59.73 134.37 88.77
CA GLU A 102 60.67 133.69 87.87
C GLU A 102 61.04 132.31 88.40
N GLN A 103 61.41 132.18 89.68
CA GLN A 103 61.57 130.87 90.32
C GLN A 103 60.27 130.04 90.28
N ARG A 104 59.08 130.64 90.41
CA ARG A 104 57.80 129.94 90.25
C ARG A 104 57.57 129.48 88.82
N ARG A 105 57.88 130.27 87.79
CA ARG A 105 57.76 129.86 86.38
C ARG A 105 58.78 128.79 86.00
N ASP A 106 59.98 128.83 86.58
CA ASP A 106 60.99 127.79 86.42
C ASP A 106 60.62 126.53 87.21
N PHE A 107 60.05 126.65 88.41
CA PHE A 107 59.44 125.52 89.13
C PHE A 107 58.21 124.98 88.41
N GLU A 108 57.36 125.81 87.81
CA GLU A 108 56.18 125.38 87.06
C GLU A 108 56.58 124.75 85.72
N ARG A 109 57.65 125.22 85.06
CA ARG A 109 58.22 124.51 83.90
C ARG A 109 58.88 123.20 84.32
N ALA A 110 59.71 123.20 85.37
CA ALA A 110 60.32 121.99 85.90
C ALA A 110 59.26 120.99 86.38
N LEU A 111 58.19 121.44 87.03
CA LEU A 111 57.09 120.61 87.55
C LEU A 111 56.05 120.28 86.46
N ALA A 112 55.97 121.02 85.35
CA ALA A 112 55.20 120.65 84.15
C ALA A 112 55.96 119.68 83.24
N ASP A 113 57.29 119.74 83.22
CA ASP A 113 58.16 118.75 82.56
C ASP A 113 58.35 117.52 83.45
N GLU A 114 58.36 117.67 84.79
CA GLU A 114 58.19 116.57 85.74
C GLU A 114 56.76 116.04 85.69
N LYS A 115 55.72 116.85 85.42
CA LYS A 115 54.36 116.34 85.15
C LYS A 115 54.29 115.60 83.84
N ARG A 116 54.90 116.08 82.75
CA ARG A 116 55.02 115.30 81.50
C ARG A 116 55.94 114.09 81.69
N GLY A 117 56.87 114.14 82.64
CA GLY A 117 57.65 113.02 83.14
C GLY A 117 56.79 112.00 83.89
N HIS A 118 55.96 112.42 84.84
CA HIS A 118 55.03 111.60 85.61
C HIS A 118 53.82 111.16 84.78
N GLU A 119 53.42 111.90 83.75
CA GLU A 119 52.35 111.53 82.81
C GLU A 119 52.90 110.65 81.69
N SER A 120 54.20 110.76 81.33
CA SER A 120 54.89 109.78 80.48
C SER A 120 55.28 108.52 81.25
N ILE A 121 55.68 108.62 82.52
CA ILE A 121 55.97 107.49 83.41
C ILE A 121 54.67 106.88 83.89
N ALA A 122 53.58 107.63 84.13
CA ALA A 122 52.25 107.08 84.41
C ALA A 122 51.54 106.63 83.14
N ALA A 123 51.86 107.14 81.94
CA ALA A 123 51.45 106.51 80.68
C ALA A 123 52.26 105.25 80.41
N ALA A 124 53.56 105.20 80.72
CA ALA A 124 54.37 103.99 80.64
C ALA A 124 54.07 103.01 81.77
N PHE A 125 53.56 103.46 82.92
CA PHE A 125 52.97 102.63 83.97
C PHE A 125 51.53 102.30 83.65
N LEU A 126 50.74 103.07 82.89
CA LEU A 126 49.45 102.64 82.34
C LEU A 126 49.64 101.77 81.10
N GLU A 127 50.79 101.80 80.41
CA GLU A 127 51.11 100.93 79.29
C GLU A 127 51.85 99.69 79.79
N THR A 128 52.56 99.74 80.91
CA THR A 128 53.09 98.56 81.61
C THR A 128 52.03 97.95 82.51
N TYR A 129 51.14 98.74 83.11
CA TYR A 129 49.93 98.24 83.77
C TYR A 129 48.89 97.84 82.73
N ASN A 130 48.75 98.43 81.53
CA ASN A 130 47.94 97.81 80.48
C ASN A 130 48.67 96.63 79.85
N ARG A 131 49.99 96.60 79.66
CA ARG A 131 50.70 95.41 79.17
C ARG A 131 50.78 94.30 80.24
N ASN A 132 50.58 94.61 81.52
CA ASN A 132 50.45 93.63 82.60
C ASN A 132 49.00 93.35 83.01
N TYR A 133 48.05 94.26 82.79
CA TYR A 133 46.60 94.08 82.93
C TYR A 133 46.07 93.35 81.72
N GLU A 134 46.60 93.57 80.52
CA GLU A 134 46.37 92.78 79.31
C GLU A 134 47.22 91.51 79.30
N LYS A 135 48.33 91.40 80.04
CA LYS A 135 48.84 90.06 80.40
C LYS A 135 47.94 89.39 81.41
N PHE A 136 47.43 90.09 82.43
CA PHE A 136 46.45 89.54 83.36
C PHE A 136 45.06 89.39 82.74
N ARG A 137 44.75 90.01 81.60
CA ARG A 137 43.49 89.91 80.87
C ARG A 137 43.62 88.93 79.73
N VAL A 138 44.78 88.76 79.11
CA VAL A 138 45.08 87.57 78.28
C VAL A 138 45.30 86.35 79.17
N GLU A 139 45.84 86.48 80.37
CA GLU A 139 45.98 85.38 81.35
C GLU A 139 44.67 85.11 82.07
N LYS A 140 43.80 86.11 82.27
CA LYS A 140 42.40 85.92 82.64
C LYS A 140 41.59 85.42 81.45
N GLU A 141 41.80 85.81 80.20
CA GLU A 141 41.24 85.18 78.98
C GLU A 141 41.93 83.84 78.66
N ARG A 142 42.93 83.42 79.46
CA ARG A 142 43.55 82.08 79.50
C ARG A 142 43.17 81.32 80.78
N LEU A 143 42.50 81.95 81.74
CA LEU A 143 41.99 81.34 82.98
C LEU A 143 40.46 81.29 83.02
N GLU A 144 39.75 82.31 82.55
CA GLU A 144 38.45 82.28 81.85
C GLU A 144 38.58 81.69 80.44
N GLY A 145 39.78 81.67 79.87
CA GLY A 145 40.08 80.79 78.72
C GLY A 145 40.09 79.34 79.14
N ARG A 146 40.89 78.97 80.16
CA ARG A 146 40.89 77.62 80.73
C ARG A 146 39.63 77.27 81.49
N VAL A 147 38.87 78.23 82.03
CA VAL A 147 37.54 77.99 82.61
C VAL A 147 36.51 77.93 81.50
N GLY A 148 36.56 78.74 80.44
CA GLY A 148 35.74 78.58 79.24
C GLY A 148 36.11 77.37 78.37
N GLU A 149 37.29 76.79 78.59
CA GLU A 149 37.78 75.54 78.00
C GLU A 149 37.58 74.35 78.97
N LEU A 150 37.43 74.54 80.27
CA LEU A 150 37.00 73.52 81.23
C LEU A 150 35.49 73.45 81.38
N GLU A 151 34.76 74.56 81.26
CA GLU A 151 33.33 74.69 80.99
C GLU A 151 33.03 74.45 79.51
N GLY A 152 34.02 74.63 78.65
CA GLY A 152 34.00 74.19 77.25
C GLY A 152 34.31 72.70 77.11
N VAL A 153 35.05 72.08 78.03
CA VAL A 153 35.26 70.63 78.11
C VAL A 153 34.17 69.98 78.94
N VAL A 154 33.63 70.59 79.99
CA VAL A 154 32.40 70.15 80.69
C VAL A 154 31.17 70.43 79.83
N GLY A 155 31.21 71.47 79.00
CA GLY A 155 30.22 71.81 77.97
C GLY A 155 30.28 70.82 76.82
N LYS A 156 31.46 70.58 76.23
CA LYS A 156 31.66 69.49 75.27
C LYS A 156 31.49 68.11 75.89
N GLN A 157 31.67 67.90 77.19
CA GLN A 157 31.33 66.65 77.86
C GLN A 157 29.83 66.56 78.13
N LYS A 158 29.09 67.66 78.31
CA LYS A 158 27.62 67.65 78.36
C LYS A 158 27.01 67.53 76.96
N GLU A 159 27.62 68.10 75.93
CA GLU A 159 27.28 67.87 74.53
C GLU A 159 27.76 66.51 74.01
N ASP A 160 28.87 65.97 74.51
CA ASP A 160 29.33 64.60 74.24
C ASP A 160 28.48 63.62 75.04
N ILE A 161 28.04 63.91 76.26
CA ILE A 161 27.07 63.08 77.01
C ILE A 161 25.68 63.20 76.40
N ALA A 162 25.27 64.36 75.86
CA ALA A 162 24.01 64.50 75.14
C ALA A 162 24.07 63.90 73.72
N ARG A 163 25.21 64.00 73.03
CA ARG A 163 25.45 63.35 71.73
C ARG A 163 25.70 61.85 71.91
N LEU A 164 26.28 61.40 73.02
CA LEU A 164 26.35 60.00 73.41
C LEU A 164 24.96 59.52 73.80
N HIS A 165 24.19 60.17 74.66
CA HIS A 165 22.79 59.78 74.92
C HIS A 165 21.97 59.75 73.64
N LYS A 166 22.11 60.71 72.73
CA LYS A 166 21.41 60.71 71.44
C LYS A 166 21.97 59.69 70.45
N SER A 167 23.25 59.35 70.55
CA SER A 167 23.92 58.26 69.80
C SER A 167 23.69 56.90 70.44
N ASP A 168 23.29 56.82 71.71
CA ASP A 168 23.06 55.60 72.48
C ASP A 168 21.57 55.28 72.48
N GLU A 169 20.68 56.27 72.48
CA GLU A 169 19.31 56.14 71.97
C GLU A 169 19.32 55.71 70.49
N GLU A 170 20.17 56.31 69.65
CA GLU A 170 20.30 55.89 68.26
C GLU A 170 21.06 54.55 68.10
N LEU A 171 21.97 54.14 69.00
CA LEU A 171 22.60 52.81 69.01
C LEU A 171 21.75 51.75 69.72
N VAL A 172 20.78 52.13 70.56
CA VAL A 172 19.72 51.26 71.09
C VAL A 172 18.62 51.11 70.04
N ARG A 173 18.31 52.14 69.26
CA ARG A 173 17.38 52.09 68.12
C ARG A 173 18.00 51.37 66.91
N GLN A 174 19.27 51.60 66.61
CA GLN A 174 20.02 50.81 65.63
C GLN A 174 20.38 49.44 66.20
N GLY A 175 20.55 49.28 67.51
CA GLY A 175 20.82 47.99 68.16
C GLY A 175 19.58 47.12 68.34
N SER A 176 18.38 47.70 68.41
CA SER A 176 17.10 46.98 68.29
C SER A 176 16.77 46.70 66.83
N LYS A 177 17.10 47.61 65.91
CA LYS A 177 17.02 47.36 64.46
C LYS A 177 18.04 46.33 63.98
N VAL A 178 19.26 46.27 64.54
CA VAL A 178 20.30 45.28 64.24
C VAL A 178 20.02 43.98 64.96
N ARG A 179 19.44 43.96 66.17
CA ARG A 179 18.87 42.72 66.73
C ARG A 179 17.72 42.22 65.86
N GLY A 180 16.75 43.06 65.51
CA GLY A 180 15.67 42.69 64.59
C GLY A 180 16.15 42.23 63.22
N MET A 181 17.20 42.85 62.65
CA MET A 181 17.82 42.39 61.40
C MET A 181 18.63 41.10 61.59
N LEU A 182 19.38 40.92 62.67
CA LEU A 182 20.20 39.72 62.93
C LEU A 182 19.33 38.53 63.36
N GLU A 183 18.23 38.78 64.04
CA GLU A 183 17.19 37.81 64.39
C GLU A 183 16.38 37.46 63.14
N ALA A 184 16.02 38.42 62.28
CA ALA A 184 15.46 38.15 60.96
C ALA A 184 16.45 37.44 60.02
N GLU A 185 17.75 37.72 60.08
CA GLU A 185 18.78 37.03 59.29
C GLU A 185 19.13 35.66 59.87
N ARG A 186 18.96 35.45 61.17
CA ARG A 186 18.99 34.13 61.81
C ARG A 186 17.76 33.31 61.42
N ASP A 187 16.58 33.93 61.40
CA ASP A 187 15.33 33.36 60.90
C ASP A 187 15.46 32.99 59.42
N LYS A 188 16.03 33.88 58.59
CA LYS A 188 16.35 33.59 57.18
C LYS A 188 17.44 32.53 57.05
N ALA A 189 18.46 32.52 57.90
CA ALA A 189 19.52 31.50 57.87
C ALA A 189 18.98 30.13 58.30
N GLU A 190 18.03 30.06 59.23
CA GLU A 190 17.35 28.83 59.61
C GLU A 190 16.34 28.39 58.54
N LYS A 191 15.59 29.34 57.94
CA LYS A 191 14.73 29.08 56.77
C LYS A 191 15.56 28.68 55.54
N ALA A 192 16.77 29.22 55.38
CA ALA A 192 17.74 28.82 54.35
C ALA A 192 18.35 27.45 54.67
N ALA A 193 18.68 27.14 55.93
CA ALA A 193 19.16 25.81 56.32
C ALA A 193 18.07 24.74 56.16
N LYS A 194 16.81 25.07 56.47
CA LYS A 194 15.62 24.23 56.22
C LYS A 194 15.40 24.04 54.72
N THR A 195 15.30 25.11 53.93
CA THR A 195 15.15 25.00 52.48
C THR A 195 16.36 24.37 51.78
N ILE A 196 17.59 24.53 52.27
CA ILE A 196 18.77 23.79 51.76
C ILE A 196 18.69 22.31 52.16
N GLY A 197 18.19 21.98 53.34
CA GLY A 197 17.94 20.61 53.78
C GLY A 197 16.81 19.93 52.98
N GLU A 198 15.75 20.67 52.71
CA GLU A 198 14.61 20.28 51.88
C GLU A 198 15.03 20.14 50.42
N LEU A 199 15.74 21.12 49.83
CA LEU A 199 16.31 21.03 48.48
C LEU A 199 17.36 19.91 48.37
N LYS A 200 18.15 19.61 49.40
CA LYS A 200 19.05 18.44 49.40
C LYS A 200 18.27 17.12 49.42
N LYS A 201 17.17 17.04 50.18
CA LYS A 201 16.26 15.87 50.15
C LYS A 201 15.52 15.75 48.81
N GLU A 202 15.00 16.85 48.28
CA GLU A 202 14.34 16.91 46.97
C GLU A 202 15.32 16.55 45.85
N MET A 203 16.56 17.06 45.87
CA MET A 203 17.60 16.68 44.91
C MET A 203 18.05 15.22 45.07
N ALA A 204 18.10 14.67 46.28
CA ALA A 204 18.36 13.24 46.47
C ALA A 204 17.22 12.38 45.93
N VAL A 205 15.96 12.71 46.24
CA VAL A 205 14.77 12.02 45.73
C VAL A 205 14.64 12.18 44.21
N ARG A 206 14.89 13.37 43.66
CA ARG A 206 14.89 13.64 42.21
C ARG A 206 16.05 12.93 41.51
N ALA A 207 17.22 12.79 42.13
CA ALA A 207 18.34 12.02 41.59
C ALA A 207 18.09 10.49 41.65
N GLU A 208 17.43 9.99 42.70
CA GLU A 208 17.04 8.58 42.77
C GLU A 208 15.90 8.27 41.79
N ALA A 209 14.92 9.16 41.66
CA ALA A 209 13.87 9.08 40.64
C ALA A 209 14.46 9.14 39.23
N ALA A 210 15.40 10.06 38.97
CA ALA A 210 16.11 10.13 37.68
C ALA A 210 16.96 8.88 37.41
N ARG A 211 17.58 8.27 38.42
CA ARG A 211 18.25 6.97 38.27
C ARG A 211 17.27 5.85 37.91
N LYS A 212 16.12 5.78 38.58
CA LYS A 212 15.07 4.79 38.29
C LYS A 212 14.43 5.00 36.91
N ASP A 213 14.25 6.25 36.49
CA ASP A 213 13.79 6.64 35.15
C ASP A 213 14.81 6.28 34.06
N VAL A 214 16.10 6.55 34.27
CA VAL A 214 17.19 6.14 33.36
C VAL A 214 17.35 4.62 33.33
N GLU A 215 17.20 3.92 34.46
CA GLU A 215 17.25 2.45 34.49
C GLU A 215 16.03 1.82 33.80
N GLY A 216 14.84 2.41 33.96
CA GLY A 216 13.64 2.04 33.22
C GLY A 216 13.81 2.23 31.71
N LYS A 217 14.22 3.43 31.28
CA LYS A 217 14.49 3.76 29.88
C LYS A 217 15.61 2.90 29.27
N ASN A 218 16.63 2.52 30.04
CA ASN A 218 17.65 1.58 29.58
C ASN A 218 17.11 0.16 29.38
N LYS A 219 16.14 -0.29 30.21
CA LYS A 219 15.44 -1.57 30.01
C LYS A 219 14.52 -1.51 28.80
N GLU A 220 13.74 -0.44 28.65
CA GLU A 220 12.91 -0.18 27.47
C GLU A 220 13.74 -0.13 26.17
N LEU A 221 14.90 0.55 26.19
CA LEU A 221 15.84 0.61 25.07
C LEU A 221 16.44 -0.77 24.75
N ALA A 222 16.80 -1.55 25.79
CA ALA A 222 17.33 -2.91 25.61
C ALA A 222 16.27 -3.87 25.05
N GLU A 223 15.02 -3.79 25.53
CA GLU A 223 13.88 -4.52 24.98
C GLU A 223 13.58 -4.09 23.54
N ALA A 224 13.56 -2.78 23.24
CA ALA A 224 13.36 -2.27 21.90
C ALA A 224 14.45 -2.76 20.95
N ALA A 225 15.73 -2.73 21.35
CA ALA A 225 16.84 -3.26 20.57
C ALA A 225 16.77 -4.80 20.39
N ALA A 226 16.28 -5.54 21.39
CA ALA A 226 16.06 -6.99 21.27
C ALA A 226 14.90 -7.32 20.30
N ARG A 227 13.78 -6.58 20.39
CA ARG A 227 12.65 -6.67 19.46
C ARG A 227 13.07 -6.30 18.04
N LEU A 228 13.86 -5.24 17.87
CA LEU A 228 14.35 -4.78 16.57
C LEU A 228 15.25 -5.84 15.92
N ARG A 229 16.23 -6.41 16.63
CA ARG A 229 17.04 -7.54 16.14
C ARG A 229 16.21 -8.77 15.79
N LYS A 230 15.15 -9.05 16.56
CA LYS A 230 14.22 -10.15 16.25
C LYS A 230 13.49 -9.88 14.92
N MET A 231 12.95 -8.67 14.73
CA MET A 231 12.28 -8.27 13.49
C MET A 231 13.23 -8.27 12.29
N GLU A 232 14.50 -7.86 12.47
CA GLU A 232 15.54 -7.95 11.44
C GLU A 232 15.82 -9.41 11.02
N ALA A 233 15.91 -10.34 11.99
CA ALA A 233 16.11 -11.76 11.71
C ALA A 233 14.88 -12.41 11.04
N GLU A 234 13.67 -12.05 11.47
CA GLU A 234 12.42 -12.50 10.84
C GLU A 234 12.27 -11.93 9.42
N LEU A 235 12.64 -10.66 9.19
CA LEU A 235 12.67 -10.04 7.86
C LEU A 235 13.73 -10.67 6.96
N ALA A 236 14.93 -10.96 7.46
CA ALA A 236 15.96 -11.67 6.70
C ALA A 236 15.50 -13.09 6.30
N LYS A 237 14.87 -13.82 7.22
CA LYS A 237 14.28 -15.15 6.93
C LYS A 237 13.16 -15.04 5.91
N ALA A 238 12.24 -14.09 6.06
CA ALA A 238 11.14 -13.86 5.13
C ALA A 238 11.65 -13.48 3.72
N ARG A 239 12.67 -12.62 3.65
CA ARG A 239 13.33 -12.24 2.39
C ARG A 239 14.00 -13.43 1.72
N SER A 240 14.71 -14.28 2.47
CA SER A 240 15.28 -15.52 1.91
C SER A 240 14.17 -16.45 1.40
N SER A 241 13.10 -16.65 2.17
CA SER A 241 11.96 -17.48 1.77
C SER A 241 11.26 -16.95 0.51
N PHE A 242 11.13 -15.63 0.38
CA PHE A 242 10.56 -14.97 -0.79
C PHE A 242 11.47 -15.10 -2.02
N MET A 243 12.78 -14.97 -1.87
CA MET A 243 13.72 -15.16 -2.99
C MET A 243 13.72 -16.63 -3.46
N ASN A 244 13.65 -17.60 -2.54
CA ASN A 244 13.55 -19.01 -2.90
C ASN A 244 12.23 -19.30 -3.65
N ALA A 245 11.08 -18.86 -3.13
CA ALA A 245 9.79 -19.06 -3.80
C ALA A 245 9.68 -18.30 -5.14
N HIS A 246 10.37 -17.16 -5.28
CA HIS A 246 10.45 -16.45 -6.56
C HIS A 246 11.29 -17.22 -7.58
N GLN A 247 12.40 -17.83 -7.15
CA GLN A 247 13.24 -18.69 -8.00
C GLN A 247 12.48 -19.95 -8.43
N GLU A 248 11.82 -20.64 -7.50
CA GLU A 248 10.94 -21.79 -7.76
C GLU A 248 9.81 -21.43 -8.74
N SER A 249 9.22 -20.23 -8.62
CA SER A 249 8.21 -19.74 -9.56
C SER A 249 8.76 -19.41 -10.96
N ILE A 250 10.05 -19.08 -11.10
CA ILE A 250 10.70 -18.89 -12.41
C ILE A 250 11.01 -20.25 -13.04
N GLU A 251 11.48 -21.20 -12.24
CA GLU A 251 11.77 -22.58 -12.68
C GLU A 251 10.48 -23.30 -13.13
N LEU A 252 9.40 -23.23 -12.35
CA LEU A 252 8.10 -23.77 -12.74
C LEU A 252 7.46 -23.06 -13.95
N GLN A 253 7.70 -21.76 -14.14
CA GLN A 253 7.27 -21.08 -15.36
C GLN A 253 8.02 -21.62 -16.58
N LYS A 254 9.35 -21.78 -16.47
CA LYS A 254 10.17 -22.34 -17.54
C LYS A 254 9.78 -23.78 -17.87
N ASP A 255 9.57 -24.63 -16.86
CA ASP A 255 9.14 -26.01 -17.07
C ASP A 255 7.77 -26.10 -17.76
N LEU A 256 6.87 -25.14 -17.49
CA LEU A 256 5.59 -25.01 -18.19
C LEU A 256 5.75 -24.53 -19.64
N GLU A 257 6.66 -23.59 -19.91
CA GLU A 257 6.99 -23.12 -21.26
C GLU A 257 7.62 -24.25 -22.09
N ASP A 258 8.66 -24.92 -21.57
CA ASP A 258 9.29 -26.11 -22.18
C ASP A 258 8.28 -27.24 -22.45
N ALA A 259 7.36 -27.51 -21.50
CA ALA A 259 6.33 -28.53 -21.67
C ALA A 259 5.25 -28.14 -22.69
N THR A 260 4.94 -26.85 -22.83
CA THR A 260 3.97 -26.34 -23.80
C THR A 260 4.55 -26.37 -25.22
N GLU A 261 5.83 -25.99 -25.40
CA GLU A 261 6.53 -26.14 -26.68
C GLU A 261 6.57 -27.61 -27.12
N ARG A 262 6.90 -28.52 -26.21
CA ARG A 262 6.91 -29.96 -26.49
C ARG A 262 5.53 -30.55 -26.78
N LEU A 263 4.47 -30.03 -26.14
CA LEU A 263 3.10 -30.44 -26.49
C LEU A 263 2.75 -29.98 -27.91
N ALA A 264 3.07 -28.74 -28.28
CA ALA A 264 2.84 -28.22 -29.62
C ALA A 264 3.66 -28.95 -30.69
N GLU A 265 4.89 -29.39 -30.38
CA GLU A 265 5.67 -30.27 -31.25
C GLU A 265 4.96 -31.61 -31.48
N LEU A 266 4.47 -32.25 -30.41
CA LEU A 266 3.76 -33.54 -30.48
C LEU A 266 2.40 -33.45 -31.18
N GLU A 267 1.66 -32.36 -30.98
CA GLU A 267 0.42 -32.08 -31.70
C GLU A 267 0.69 -31.77 -33.18
N GLY A 268 1.84 -31.16 -33.51
CA GLY A 268 2.29 -30.89 -34.88
C GLY A 268 2.67 -32.12 -35.71
N PHE A 269 2.73 -33.32 -35.12
CA PHE A 269 2.87 -34.59 -35.87
C PHE A 269 1.52 -35.23 -36.24
N ALA A 270 0.39 -34.63 -35.86
CA ALA A 270 -0.94 -35.12 -36.18
C ALA A 270 -1.68 -34.16 -37.12
N GLU A 271 -2.44 -34.70 -38.07
CA GLU A 271 -3.35 -33.92 -38.91
C GLU A 271 -4.40 -33.23 -38.02
N PRO A 272 -4.56 -31.90 -38.06
CA PRO A 272 -5.50 -31.18 -37.22
C PRO A 272 -6.95 -31.48 -37.64
N LEU A 273 -7.61 -32.37 -36.88
CA LEU A 273 -8.98 -32.78 -37.15
C LEU A 273 -9.97 -31.63 -36.99
N SER A 274 -10.90 -31.53 -37.93
CA SER A 274 -11.88 -30.47 -38.06
C SER A 274 -13.05 -30.65 -37.08
N ASP A 275 -13.39 -29.58 -36.35
CA ASP A 275 -14.66 -29.44 -35.61
C ASP A 275 -15.86 -29.11 -36.56
N GLU A 276 -15.76 -29.43 -37.87
CA GLU A 276 -16.88 -29.30 -38.81
C GLU A 276 -18.04 -30.25 -38.46
N LYS A 277 -19.26 -29.78 -38.75
CA LYS A 277 -20.51 -30.52 -38.59
C LYS A 277 -20.51 -31.81 -39.41
N TRP A 278 -20.58 -32.95 -38.71
CA TRP A 278 -20.74 -34.27 -39.32
C TRP A 278 -21.99 -34.35 -40.22
N GLU A 279 -23.02 -33.55 -39.92
CA GLU A 279 -24.25 -33.46 -40.71
C GLU A 279 -23.98 -33.08 -42.18
N ASN A 280 -22.90 -32.33 -42.46
CA ASN A 280 -22.48 -31.98 -43.81
C ASN A 280 -22.00 -33.22 -44.58
N SER A 281 -21.10 -34.01 -43.97
CA SER A 281 -20.57 -35.25 -44.57
C SER A 281 -21.67 -36.30 -44.74
N ILE A 282 -22.56 -36.43 -43.76
CA ILE A 282 -23.75 -37.29 -43.87
C ILE A 282 -24.67 -36.85 -45.01
N SER A 283 -24.93 -35.55 -45.18
CA SER A 283 -25.78 -35.05 -46.27
C SER A 283 -25.18 -35.36 -47.66
N LEU A 284 -23.85 -35.29 -47.79
CA LEU A 284 -23.14 -35.65 -49.01
C LEU A 284 -23.16 -37.17 -49.28
N LEU A 285 -23.02 -38.01 -48.24
CA LEU A 285 -23.20 -39.46 -48.37
C LEU A 285 -24.63 -39.83 -48.77
N ASP A 286 -25.64 -39.12 -48.26
CA ASP A 286 -27.04 -39.31 -48.64
C ASP A 286 -27.31 -38.93 -50.12
N GLU A 287 -26.61 -37.93 -50.66
CA GLU A 287 -26.65 -37.54 -52.08
C GLU A 287 -25.86 -38.51 -52.98
N LEU A 288 -24.72 -39.01 -52.51
CA LEU A 288 -23.93 -40.07 -53.15
C LEU A 288 -24.78 -41.34 -53.34
N TRP A 289 -25.45 -41.82 -52.29
CA TRP A 289 -26.27 -43.04 -52.39
C TRP A 289 -27.48 -42.89 -53.33
N ARG A 290 -28.09 -41.70 -53.39
CA ARG A 290 -29.13 -41.38 -54.38
C ARG A 290 -28.56 -41.39 -55.81
N SER A 291 -27.38 -40.81 -56.01
CA SER A 291 -26.69 -40.79 -57.31
C SER A 291 -26.33 -42.21 -57.78
N ALA A 292 -25.85 -43.07 -56.89
CA ALA A 292 -25.59 -44.48 -57.16
C ALA A 292 -26.87 -45.25 -57.51
N HIS A 293 -27.94 -45.05 -56.72
CA HIS A 293 -29.26 -45.62 -56.99
C HIS A 293 -29.80 -45.24 -58.36
N ASP A 294 -29.72 -43.96 -58.73
CA ASP A 294 -30.28 -43.45 -59.98
C ASP A 294 -29.43 -43.86 -61.19
N LEU A 295 -28.10 -43.92 -61.05
CA LEU A 295 -27.23 -44.52 -62.07
C LEU A 295 -27.64 -45.98 -62.34
N ILE A 296 -27.63 -46.83 -61.31
CA ILE A 296 -27.91 -48.27 -61.47
C ILE A 296 -29.36 -48.49 -61.94
N SER A 297 -30.33 -47.75 -61.40
CA SER A 297 -31.72 -47.78 -61.88
C SER A 297 -31.83 -47.41 -63.35
N SER A 298 -31.12 -46.37 -63.82
CA SER A 298 -31.20 -45.90 -65.21
C SER A 298 -30.75 -46.94 -66.25
N TYR A 299 -29.97 -47.95 -65.86
CA TYR A 299 -29.59 -49.08 -66.73
C TYR A 299 -30.42 -50.35 -66.42
N PHE A 300 -30.54 -50.79 -65.17
CA PHE A 300 -31.08 -52.11 -64.82
C PHE A 300 -32.61 -52.19 -64.67
N ARG A 301 -33.32 -51.05 -64.60
CA ARG A 301 -34.80 -50.96 -64.66
C ARG A 301 -35.36 -51.19 -66.08
N LYS A 302 -34.50 -51.10 -67.10
CA LYS A 302 -34.84 -51.44 -68.49
C LYS A 302 -35.00 -52.95 -68.67
N ASP A 303 -35.60 -53.33 -69.80
CA ASP A 303 -35.66 -54.72 -70.23
C ASP A 303 -34.30 -55.20 -70.74
N LEU A 304 -33.75 -56.25 -70.13
CA LEU A 304 -32.54 -56.90 -70.63
C LEU A 304 -32.89 -57.83 -71.81
N PRO A 305 -32.02 -57.92 -72.84
CA PRO A 305 -32.15 -58.90 -73.92
C PRO A 305 -32.24 -60.34 -73.41
N LYS A 306 -32.95 -61.21 -74.14
CA LYS A 306 -33.16 -62.62 -73.74
C LYS A 306 -31.86 -63.42 -73.68
N GLU A 307 -30.87 -62.98 -74.44
CA GLU A 307 -29.51 -63.48 -74.54
C GLU A 307 -28.75 -63.24 -73.22
N ILE A 308 -28.98 -62.08 -72.57
CA ILE A 308 -28.44 -61.77 -71.25
C ILE A 308 -29.21 -62.52 -70.15
N LEU A 309 -30.54 -62.57 -70.25
CA LEU A 309 -31.38 -63.31 -69.29
C LEU A 309 -31.06 -64.82 -69.25
N SER A 310 -30.70 -65.42 -70.40
CA SER A 310 -30.34 -66.84 -70.50
C SER A 310 -28.87 -67.15 -70.19
N ASN A 311 -27.97 -66.14 -70.16
CA ASN A 311 -26.56 -66.31 -69.85
C ASN A 311 -26.34 -66.67 -68.37
N THR A 312 -26.41 -67.96 -68.04
CA THR A 312 -26.36 -68.44 -66.64
C THR A 312 -25.09 -68.02 -65.89
N TYR A 313 -23.96 -67.84 -66.57
CA TYR A 313 -22.71 -67.36 -65.96
C TYR A 313 -22.82 -65.92 -65.42
N ALA A 314 -23.47 -65.02 -66.16
CA ALA A 314 -23.72 -63.65 -65.71
C ALA A 314 -24.59 -63.56 -64.43
N TRP A 315 -25.29 -64.65 -64.09
CA TRP A 315 -26.14 -64.76 -62.91
C TRP A 315 -25.52 -65.56 -61.76
N THR A 316 -24.34 -66.19 -61.95
CA THR A 316 -23.59 -66.78 -60.83
C THR A 316 -22.75 -65.73 -60.12
N GLU A 317 -22.01 -64.90 -60.86
CA GLU A 317 -21.09 -63.89 -60.30
C GLU A 317 -21.78 -62.87 -59.40
N ILE A 318 -23.05 -62.53 -59.67
CA ILE A 318 -23.85 -61.59 -58.89
C ILE A 318 -24.64 -62.25 -57.74
N ARG A 319 -24.71 -63.59 -57.69
CA ARG A 319 -25.57 -64.32 -56.73
C ARG A 319 -24.85 -64.86 -55.50
N ASP A 320 -23.54 -65.09 -55.61
CA ASP A 320 -22.70 -65.62 -54.53
C ASP A 320 -21.55 -64.66 -54.09
N PRO A 321 -21.73 -63.32 -53.96
CA PRO A 321 -20.80 -62.50 -53.18
C PRO A 321 -20.61 -63.06 -51.77
N GLN A 322 -19.36 -63.13 -51.31
CA GLN A 322 -19.03 -63.77 -50.03
C GLN A 322 -19.58 -63.00 -48.82
N ASP A 323 -19.92 -61.73 -49.02
CA ASP A 323 -20.31 -60.75 -47.98
C ASP A 323 -21.84 -60.68 -47.74
N PHE A 324 -22.60 -61.66 -48.23
CA PHE A 324 -24.05 -61.76 -48.06
C PHE A 324 -24.46 -62.95 -47.16
N SER A 325 -25.08 -62.66 -46.02
CA SER A 325 -25.64 -63.65 -45.10
C SER A 325 -26.85 -64.42 -45.67
N HIS A 326 -27.55 -63.86 -46.66
CA HIS A 326 -28.83 -64.35 -47.15
C HIS A 326 -28.88 -64.43 -48.68
N LYS A 327 -29.48 -65.50 -49.21
CA LYS A 327 -29.57 -65.76 -50.65
C LYS A 327 -30.73 -64.99 -51.27
N ILE A 328 -30.46 -63.79 -51.77
CA ILE A 328 -31.45 -62.94 -52.45
C ILE A 328 -32.02 -63.67 -53.69
N PRO A 329 -33.36 -63.66 -53.89
CA PRO A 329 -33.96 -64.20 -55.11
C PRO A 329 -33.63 -63.31 -56.31
N LEU A 330 -32.98 -63.87 -57.33
CA LEU A 330 -32.64 -63.19 -58.58
C LEU A 330 -33.30 -63.91 -59.77
N PRO A 331 -34.56 -63.57 -60.12
CA PRO A 331 -35.27 -64.17 -61.24
C PRO A 331 -34.73 -63.65 -62.56
N ARG A 332 -34.58 -64.56 -63.54
CA ARG A 332 -33.98 -64.24 -64.84
C ARG A 332 -34.99 -63.76 -65.88
N THR A 333 -35.80 -62.75 -65.52
CA THR A 333 -36.76 -62.09 -66.45
C THR A 333 -36.66 -60.57 -66.38
N ASN A 334 -37.63 -59.87 -66.98
CA ASN A 334 -37.82 -58.43 -66.88
C ASN A 334 -39.09 -58.05 -66.10
N SER A 335 -39.57 -58.92 -65.21
CA SER A 335 -40.64 -58.54 -64.28
C SER A 335 -40.22 -57.34 -63.40
N PRO A 336 -41.19 -56.58 -62.84
CA PRO A 336 -40.87 -55.46 -61.96
C PRO A 336 -40.08 -55.89 -60.71
N SER A 337 -40.42 -57.05 -60.13
CA SER A 337 -39.71 -57.62 -58.98
C SER A 337 -38.29 -58.06 -59.35
N ALA A 338 -38.09 -58.75 -60.48
CA ALA A 338 -36.75 -59.14 -60.94
C ALA A 338 -35.84 -57.92 -61.20
N LYS A 339 -36.38 -56.84 -61.78
CA LYS A 339 -35.67 -55.56 -61.95
C LYS A 339 -35.27 -54.94 -60.61
N SER A 340 -36.19 -54.93 -59.65
CA SER A 340 -35.96 -54.41 -58.30
C SER A 340 -34.86 -55.19 -57.57
N MET A 341 -34.89 -56.53 -57.64
CA MET A 341 -33.85 -57.37 -57.02
C MET A 341 -32.48 -57.17 -57.69
N ARG A 342 -32.41 -57.04 -59.04
CA ARG A 342 -31.16 -56.66 -59.73
C ARG A 342 -30.58 -55.36 -59.18
N ILE A 343 -31.40 -54.32 -59.09
CA ILE A 343 -30.97 -52.99 -58.63
C ILE A 343 -30.46 -53.06 -57.18
N ALA A 344 -31.20 -53.70 -56.27
CA ALA A 344 -30.81 -53.86 -54.87
C ALA A 344 -29.49 -54.61 -54.69
N VAL A 345 -29.28 -55.72 -55.42
CA VAL A 345 -28.04 -56.49 -55.30
C VAL A 345 -26.84 -55.74 -55.85
N ILE A 346 -26.96 -55.06 -57.00
CA ILE A 346 -25.86 -54.26 -57.57
C ILE A 346 -25.49 -53.10 -56.64
N LEU A 347 -26.47 -52.44 -56.01
CA LEU A 347 -26.22 -51.41 -55.00
C LEU A 347 -25.57 -51.98 -53.73
N ALA A 348 -26.00 -53.15 -53.26
CA ALA A 348 -25.47 -53.79 -52.06
C ALA A 348 -24.04 -54.32 -52.23
N ILE A 349 -23.65 -54.69 -53.47
CA ILE A 349 -22.25 -54.97 -53.83
C ILE A 349 -21.46 -53.66 -53.88
N LEU A 350 -21.95 -52.63 -54.58
CA LEU A 350 -21.25 -51.33 -54.68
C LEU A 350 -20.97 -50.71 -53.30
N ALA A 351 -21.96 -50.69 -52.42
CA ALA A 351 -21.81 -50.12 -51.08
C ALA A 351 -20.78 -50.89 -50.23
N ARG A 352 -20.74 -52.22 -50.33
CA ARG A 352 -19.72 -53.06 -49.66
C ARG A 352 -18.33 -52.87 -50.24
N LEU A 353 -18.18 -52.71 -51.56
CA LEU A 353 -16.90 -52.42 -52.19
C LEU A 353 -16.37 -51.03 -51.77
N ILE A 354 -17.25 -50.02 -51.70
CA ILE A 354 -16.92 -48.69 -51.19
C ILE A 354 -16.54 -48.75 -49.71
N ASP A 355 -17.30 -49.44 -48.88
CA ASP A 355 -16.99 -49.58 -47.45
C ASP A 355 -15.67 -50.31 -47.19
N LYS A 356 -15.49 -51.46 -47.85
CA LYS A 356 -14.31 -52.30 -47.71
C LYS A 356 -13.03 -51.55 -48.13
N TYR A 357 -13.04 -50.88 -49.27
CA TYR A 357 -11.83 -50.29 -49.85
C TYR A 357 -11.66 -48.80 -49.54
N LEU A 358 -12.72 -47.99 -49.61
CA LEU A 358 -12.64 -46.54 -49.40
C LEU A 358 -13.00 -46.11 -47.98
N PHE A 359 -14.01 -46.70 -47.32
CA PHE A 359 -14.42 -46.24 -45.97
C PHE A 359 -13.55 -46.82 -44.85
N GLN A 360 -12.23 -46.70 -45.03
CA GLN A 360 -11.19 -47.07 -44.08
C GLN A 360 -10.73 -45.84 -43.27
N PRO A 361 -10.09 -46.01 -42.10
CA PRO A 361 -9.61 -44.89 -41.29
C PRO A 361 -8.32 -44.23 -41.82
N SER A 362 -7.55 -44.95 -42.64
CA SER A 362 -6.29 -44.54 -43.28
C SER A 362 -5.99 -45.55 -44.39
N TYR A 363 -5.20 -45.14 -45.40
CA TYR A 363 -4.81 -45.98 -46.53
C TYR A 363 -3.36 -46.51 -46.46
N ILE A 364 -2.63 -46.24 -45.37
CA ILE A 364 -1.24 -46.72 -45.16
C ILE A 364 -1.19 -48.24 -45.00
N LEU A 365 -2.21 -48.82 -44.35
CA LEU A 365 -2.31 -50.25 -44.07
C LEU A 365 -3.45 -50.88 -44.88
N SER A 366 -3.30 -52.16 -45.21
CA SER A 366 -4.34 -52.93 -45.88
C SER A 366 -5.59 -53.11 -45.02
N GLU A 367 -6.73 -53.35 -45.67
CA GLU A 367 -8.01 -53.74 -45.06
C GLU A 367 -7.88 -54.87 -44.02
N GLU A 368 -7.01 -55.85 -44.28
CA GLU A 368 -6.77 -57.02 -43.40
C GLU A 368 -5.90 -56.72 -42.16
N SER A 369 -5.47 -55.46 -41.96
CA SER A 369 -4.54 -55.09 -40.88
C SER A 369 -5.15 -55.05 -39.48
N GLY A 370 -6.48 -55.02 -39.36
CA GLY A 370 -7.18 -54.84 -38.09
C GLY A 370 -7.15 -53.41 -37.53
N LEU A 371 -6.65 -52.43 -38.29
CA LEU A 371 -6.55 -51.04 -37.85
C LEU A 371 -7.93 -50.42 -37.56
N ARG A 372 -8.94 -50.77 -38.37
CA ARG A 372 -10.30 -50.25 -38.25
C ARG A 372 -10.93 -50.65 -36.91
N GLU A 373 -10.87 -51.92 -36.56
CA GLU A 373 -11.37 -52.49 -35.30
C GLU A 373 -10.59 -51.95 -34.08
N VAL A 374 -9.27 -51.78 -34.21
CA VAL A 374 -8.45 -51.18 -33.15
C VAL A 374 -8.87 -49.74 -32.88
N LEU A 375 -9.11 -48.93 -33.92
CA LEU A 375 -9.54 -47.54 -33.75
C LEU A 375 -11.01 -47.45 -33.28
N ILE A 376 -11.94 -48.28 -33.77
CA ILE A 376 -13.32 -48.34 -33.26
C ILE A 376 -13.32 -48.59 -31.75
N ARG A 377 -12.61 -49.64 -31.28
CA ARG A 377 -12.50 -49.90 -29.85
C ARG A 377 -11.84 -48.74 -29.11
N GLN A 378 -10.81 -48.11 -29.69
CA GLN A 378 -10.14 -46.98 -29.08
C GLN A 378 -11.04 -45.73 -28.98
N ALA A 379 -12.00 -45.53 -29.88
CA ALA A 379 -12.99 -44.45 -29.80
C ALA A 379 -14.04 -44.69 -28.71
N ILE A 380 -14.40 -45.96 -28.47
CA ILE A 380 -15.29 -46.37 -27.37
C ILE A 380 -14.57 -46.24 -26.01
N GLU A 381 -13.29 -46.64 -25.92
CA GLU A 381 -12.47 -46.53 -24.71
C GLU A 381 -12.03 -45.09 -24.39
N ASN A 382 -11.71 -44.29 -25.43
CA ASN A 382 -11.30 -42.89 -25.31
C ASN A 382 -11.30 -42.17 -26.68
N SER A 383 -12.41 -41.52 -27.01
CA SER A 383 -12.65 -40.71 -28.22
C SER A 383 -11.45 -39.84 -28.63
N ARG A 384 -10.89 -39.09 -27.68
CA ARG A 384 -9.77 -38.15 -27.89
C ARG A 384 -8.47 -38.85 -28.26
N ARG A 385 -8.21 -40.02 -27.68
CA ARG A 385 -7.02 -40.82 -28.00
C ARG A 385 -7.14 -41.45 -29.38
N GLU A 386 -8.33 -41.91 -29.78
CA GLU A 386 -8.59 -42.32 -31.18
C GLU A 386 -8.32 -41.16 -32.13
N ALA A 387 -8.93 -40.00 -31.88
CA ALA A 387 -8.81 -38.83 -32.73
C ALA A 387 -7.34 -38.42 -32.94
N PHE A 388 -6.54 -38.33 -31.89
CA PHE A 388 -5.10 -38.05 -31.99
C PHE A 388 -4.33 -39.14 -32.77
N THR A 389 -4.66 -40.43 -32.54
CA THR A 389 -4.00 -41.55 -33.22
C THR A 389 -4.34 -41.58 -34.72
N ARG A 390 -5.59 -41.32 -35.07
CA ARG A 390 -6.06 -41.17 -36.46
C ARG A 390 -5.44 -39.95 -37.13
N GLY A 391 -5.31 -38.82 -36.42
CA GLY A 391 -4.59 -37.64 -36.90
C GLY A 391 -3.14 -37.96 -37.30
N ILE A 392 -2.40 -38.73 -36.50
CA ILE A 392 -1.05 -39.20 -36.86
C ILE A 392 -1.08 -40.07 -38.13
N PHE A 393 -2.02 -41.00 -38.25
CA PHE A 393 -2.17 -41.83 -39.45
C PHE A 393 -2.61 -41.04 -40.70
N LEU A 394 -3.24 -39.88 -40.57
CA LEU A 394 -3.63 -39.04 -41.70
C LEU A 394 -2.50 -38.10 -42.16
N ALA A 395 -1.70 -37.56 -41.23
CA ALA A 395 -0.51 -36.76 -41.55
C ALA A 395 0.67 -37.60 -42.09
N THR A 396 0.69 -38.90 -41.80
CA THR A 396 1.74 -39.83 -42.27
C THR A 396 1.50 -40.18 -43.74
N PHE A 397 2.44 -39.84 -44.63
CA PHE A 397 2.37 -40.20 -46.07
C PHE A 397 1.07 -39.75 -46.76
N GLU A 398 0.69 -38.47 -46.63
CA GLU A 398 -0.57 -37.95 -47.20
C GLU A 398 -0.63 -38.09 -48.74
N ASP A 399 0.46 -37.77 -49.43
CA ASP A 399 0.57 -37.90 -50.90
C ASP A 399 0.39 -39.37 -51.33
N GLU A 400 1.10 -40.31 -50.70
CA GLU A 400 0.97 -41.74 -51.02
C GLU A 400 -0.41 -42.30 -50.63
N GLN A 401 -1.05 -41.80 -49.56
CA GLN A 401 -2.43 -42.15 -49.22
C GLN A 401 -3.43 -41.64 -50.27
N ALA A 402 -3.18 -40.48 -50.88
CA ALA A 402 -4.01 -39.94 -51.96
C ALA A 402 -3.87 -40.76 -53.26
N GLU A 403 -2.64 -41.18 -53.60
CA GLU A 403 -2.40 -42.09 -54.74
C GLU A 403 -3.08 -43.45 -54.52
N VAL A 404 -2.94 -44.05 -53.33
CA VAL A 404 -3.60 -45.33 -52.99
C VAL A 404 -5.13 -45.20 -53.02
N ALA A 405 -5.71 -44.09 -52.56
CA ALA A 405 -7.15 -43.87 -52.64
C ALA A 405 -7.66 -43.89 -54.10
N ASP A 406 -6.92 -43.33 -55.05
CA ASP A 406 -7.28 -43.30 -56.47
C ASP A 406 -7.06 -44.67 -57.18
N GLU A 407 -6.06 -45.46 -56.74
CA GLU A 407 -5.97 -46.88 -57.11
C GLU A 407 -7.18 -47.68 -56.61
N LEU A 408 -7.67 -47.40 -55.39
CA LEU A 408 -8.83 -48.07 -54.80
C LEU A 408 -10.15 -47.70 -55.49
N VAL A 409 -10.31 -46.45 -55.97
CA VAL A 409 -11.40 -46.07 -56.88
C VAL A 409 -11.39 -46.97 -58.13
N THR A 410 -10.22 -47.09 -58.78
CA THR A 410 -10.03 -47.93 -59.96
C THR A 410 -10.34 -49.42 -59.67
N ARG A 411 -9.97 -49.90 -58.48
CA ARG A 411 -10.23 -51.27 -58.02
C ARG A 411 -11.72 -51.55 -57.81
N ILE A 412 -12.46 -50.67 -57.12
CA ILE A 412 -13.91 -50.78 -56.92
C ILE A 412 -14.64 -50.85 -58.26
N VAL A 413 -14.31 -49.93 -59.19
CA VAL A 413 -14.91 -49.90 -60.53
C VAL A 413 -14.66 -51.22 -61.27
N LYS A 414 -13.43 -51.74 -61.22
CA LYS A 414 -13.04 -53.01 -61.85
C LYS A 414 -13.76 -54.21 -61.22
N GLU A 415 -13.84 -54.29 -59.90
CA GLU A 415 -14.48 -55.40 -59.19
C GLU A 415 -16.01 -55.40 -59.39
N LEU A 416 -16.70 -54.25 -59.27
CA LEU A 416 -18.13 -54.19 -59.58
C LEU A 416 -18.41 -54.52 -61.04
N MET A 417 -17.61 -53.99 -61.98
CA MET A 417 -17.76 -54.31 -63.40
C MET A 417 -17.51 -55.80 -63.69
N HIS A 418 -16.69 -56.51 -62.92
CA HIS A 418 -16.54 -57.96 -63.07
C HIS A 418 -17.87 -58.70 -62.84
N HIS A 419 -18.61 -58.34 -61.79
CA HIS A 419 -19.92 -58.95 -61.49
C HIS A 419 -21.03 -58.59 -62.51
N ILE A 420 -21.00 -57.39 -63.11
CA ILE A 420 -22.14 -56.87 -63.90
C ILE A 420 -21.89 -56.66 -65.40
N HIS A 421 -20.64 -56.76 -65.88
CA HIS A 421 -20.29 -56.51 -67.29
C HIS A 421 -21.14 -57.36 -68.27
N HIS A 422 -21.38 -58.63 -67.93
CA HIS A 422 -22.20 -59.52 -68.76
C HIS A 422 -23.72 -59.29 -68.65
N LEU A 423 -24.16 -58.42 -67.74
CA LEU A 423 -25.56 -58.01 -67.58
C LEU A 423 -25.87 -56.68 -68.32
N LEU A 424 -24.85 -55.94 -68.77
CA LEU A 424 -24.98 -54.70 -69.52
C LEU A 424 -24.96 -54.97 -71.05
N PRO A 425 -25.79 -54.28 -71.85
CA PRO A 425 -25.64 -54.27 -73.31
C PRO A 425 -24.29 -53.67 -73.71
N ALA A 426 -23.56 -54.27 -74.66
CA ALA A 426 -22.22 -53.83 -75.04
C ALA A 426 -22.07 -52.30 -75.35
N PRO A 427 -23.01 -51.62 -76.03
CA PRO A 427 -22.93 -50.16 -76.26
C PRO A 427 -23.10 -49.29 -75.00
N GLN A 428 -23.46 -49.88 -73.87
CA GLN A 428 -23.73 -49.22 -72.59
C GLN A 428 -22.64 -49.47 -71.53
N VAL A 429 -21.71 -50.40 -71.78
CA VAL A 429 -20.66 -50.80 -70.82
C VAL A 429 -19.79 -49.62 -70.42
N GLU A 430 -19.18 -48.91 -71.39
CA GLU A 430 -18.26 -47.82 -71.06
C GLU A 430 -18.99 -46.59 -70.51
N SER A 431 -20.17 -46.26 -71.04
CA SER A 431 -20.98 -45.13 -70.54
C SER A 431 -21.58 -45.37 -69.14
N PHE A 432 -21.68 -46.63 -68.72
CA PHE A 432 -21.96 -46.99 -67.33
C PHE A 432 -20.67 -46.86 -66.50
N ARG A 433 -19.57 -47.46 -66.95
CA ARG A 433 -18.27 -47.47 -66.26
C ARG A 433 -17.80 -46.07 -65.89
N THR A 434 -17.70 -45.14 -66.84
CA THR A 434 -17.21 -43.77 -66.57
C THR A 434 -18.10 -43.01 -65.57
N ARG A 435 -19.40 -43.34 -65.49
CA ARG A 435 -20.32 -42.73 -64.50
C ARG A 435 -20.21 -43.38 -63.13
N LEU A 436 -19.96 -44.69 -63.08
CA LEU A 436 -19.64 -45.39 -61.84
C LEU A 436 -18.32 -44.86 -61.26
N GLU A 437 -17.31 -44.70 -62.11
CA GLU A 437 -16.00 -44.16 -61.78
C GLU A 437 -16.09 -42.76 -61.17
N GLN A 438 -16.89 -41.85 -61.74
CA GLN A 438 -17.21 -40.56 -61.12
C GLN A 438 -17.84 -40.72 -59.73
N ILE A 439 -18.87 -41.55 -59.57
CA ILE A 439 -19.56 -41.74 -58.28
C ILE A 439 -18.61 -42.33 -57.21
N VAL A 440 -17.68 -43.20 -57.61
CA VAL A 440 -16.69 -43.76 -56.67
C VAL A 440 -15.60 -42.73 -56.33
N GLN A 441 -15.23 -41.84 -57.26
CA GLN A 441 -14.38 -40.67 -56.96
C GLN A 441 -15.09 -39.70 -56.02
N ASP A 442 -16.37 -39.42 -56.23
CA ASP A 442 -17.20 -38.58 -55.35
C ASP A 442 -17.24 -39.20 -53.93
N ALA A 443 -17.40 -40.53 -53.82
CA ALA A 443 -17.33 -41.25 -52.54
C ALA A 443 -15.97 -41.09 -51.85
N ARG A 444 -14.87 -41.22 -52.60
CA ARG A 444 -13.49 -41.01 -52.13
C ARG A 444 -13.29 -39.58 -51.61
N ASP A 445 -13.75 -38.57 -52.34
CA ASP A 445 -13.59 -37.15 -51.95
C ASP A 445 -14.53 -36.70 -50.83
N ILE A 446 -15.66 -37.39 -50.61
CA ILE A 446 -16.51 -37.21 -49.43
C ILE A 446 -15.83 -37.88 -48.22
N TRP A 447 -15.34 -39.11 -48.36
CA TRP A 447 -14.72 -39.83 -47.25
C TRP A 447 -13.39 -39.23 -46.81
N TRP A 448 -12.58 -38.70 -47.74
CA TRP A 448 -11.33 -37.98 -47.43
C TRP A 448 -11.53 -36.79 -46.47
N LYS A 449 -12.72 -36.17 -46.51
CA LYS A 449 -13.15 -35.12 -45.58
C LYS A 449 -13.71 -35.72 -44.28
N ALA A 450 -14.54 -36.76 -44.38
CA ALA A 450 -15.10 -37.46 -43.22
C ALA A 450 -14.01 -38.03 -42.28
N GLN A 451 -12.93 -38.59 -42.85
CA GLN A 451 -11.74 -39.07 -42.12
C GLN A 451 -11.10 -37.98 -41.24
N ARG A 452 -11.16 -36.72 -41.70
CA ARG A 452 -10.58 -35.53 -41.03
C ARG A 452 -11.54 -34.83 -40.06
N LEU A 453 -12.78 -35.32 -39.88
CA LEU A 453 -13.64 -34.84 -38.80
C LEU A 453 -13.08 -35.26 -37.44
N ARG A 454 -13.31 -34.46 -36.40
CA ARG A 454 -12.96 -34.85 -35.03
C ARG A 454 -13.69 -36.10 -34.58
N LEU A 455 -15.01 -36.10 -34.75
CA LEU A 455 -15.89 -37.24 -34.47
C LEU A 455 -15.66 -38.36 -35.50
N ARG A 456 -15.50 -39.59 -35.02
CA ARG A 456 -15.35 -40.76 -35.89
C ARG A 456 -16.71 -41.15 -36.47
N LEU A 457 -16.87 -41.03 -37.79
CA LEU A 457 -17.95 -41.68 -38.53
C LEU A 457 -17.57 -43.11 -38.86
N GLU A 458 -18.47 -44.06 -38.62
CA GLU A 458 -18.27 -45.49 -38.87
C GLU A 458 -19.45 -46.09 -39.65
N PRO A 459 -19.24 -46.63 -40.86
CA PRO A 459 -20.26 -47.35 -41.60
C PRO A 459 -20.39 -48.80 -41.11
N ASP A 460 -21.61 -49.30 -41.03
CA ASP A 460 -21.92 -50.66 -40.60
C ASP A 460 -23.00 -51.33 -41.47
N PHE A 461 -22.81 -52.64 -41.69
CA PHE A 461 -23.66 -53.51 -42.49
C PHE A 461 -24.39 -54.60 -41.69
N GLN A 462 -24.35 -54.55 -40.35
CA GLN A 462 -25.11 -55.48 -39.52
C GLN A 462 -26.61 -55.16 -39.58
N VAL A 463 -27.41 -56.23 -39.63
CA VAL A 463 -28.88 -56.17 -39.60
C VAL A 463 -29.31 -56.54 -38.18
N GLU A 464 -29.92 -55.58 -37.48
CA GLU A 464 -30.31 -55.72 -36.07
C GLU A 464 -31.68 -55.06 -35.84
N ASP A 465 -32.49 -55.67 -34.98
CA ASP A 465 -33.91 -55.32 -34.75
C ASP A 465 -34.15 -53.95 -34.06
N TYR A 466 -33.18 -53.03 -34.08
CA TYR A 466 -33.28 -51.70 -33.45
C TYR A 466 -34.21 -50.71 -34.19
N GLY A 467 -34.72 -51.06 -35.37
CA GLY A 467 -35.72 -50.26 -36.11
C GLY A 467 -35.17 -49.03 -36.85
N TRP A 468 -33.85 -48.81 -36.85
CA TRP A 468 -33.17 -47.74 -37.60
C TRP A 468 -32.95 -48.12 -39.07
N GLU A 469 -33.98 -48.66 -39.71
CA GLU A 469 -33.91 -49.21 -41.07
C GLU A 469 -35.00 -48.58 -41.95
N LYS A 470 -34.61 -48.10 -43.15
CA LYS A 470 -35.50 -47.55 -44.16
C LYS A 470 -35.64 -48.54 -45.32
N PRO A 471 -36.85 -49.05 -45.61
CA PRO A 471 -37.08 -49.90 -46.78
C PRO A 471 -36.74 -49.16 -48.09
N ILE A 472 -35.99 -49.81 -48.98
CA ILE A 472 -35.65 -49.25 -50.29
C ILE A 472 -36.93 -48.97 -51.09
N GLN A 473 -37.07 -47.72 -51.56
CA GLN A 473 -38.26 -47.27 -52.27
C GLN A 473 -38.16 -47.56 -53.76
N PHE A 474 -38.44 -48.80 -54.15
CA PHE A 474 -38.64 -49.14 -55.55
C PHE A 474 -39.81 -48.33 -56.12
N GLN A 475 -39.50 -47.42 -57.04
CA GLN A 475 -40.49 -46.76 -57.88
C GLN A 475 -41.09 -47.77 -58.86
N TYR A 476 -42.06 -48.56 -58.40
CA TYR A 476 -42.91 -49.31 -59.29
C TYR A 476 -43.71 -48.33 -60.15
N GLU A 477 -43.51 -48.38 -61.45
CA GLU A 477 -44.47 -47.88 -62.43
C GLU A 477 -45.72 -48.77 -62.37
N HIS A 478 -46.50 -48.59 -61.32
CA HIS A 478 -47.87 -49.06 -61.23
C HIS A 478 -48.66 -48.29 -62.29
N GLY A 479 -48.64 -48.82 -63.52
CA GLY A 479 -49.57 -48.53 -64.60
C GLY A 479 -50.97 -49.03 -64.26
N GLY A 480 -51.46 -48.65 -63.08
CA GLY A 480 -52.85 -48.82 -62.68
C GLY A 480 -53.72 -48.20 -63.77
N PRO A 481 -54.80 -48.88 -64.20
CA PRO A 481 -55.58 -48.44 -65.35
C PRO A 481 -56.13 -47.04 -65.04
N SER A 482 -55.58 -46.03 -65.73
CA SER A 482 -55.87 -44.63 -65.47
C SER A 482 -57.37 -44.42 -65.63
N GLN A 483 -58.06 -44.22 -64.51
CA GLN A 483 -59.49 -44.00 -64.54
C GLN A 483 -59.73 -42.69 -65.28
N ILE A 484 -60.37 -42.78 -66.45
CA ILE A 484 -60.71 -41.63 -67.29
C ILE A 484 -61.88 -40.88 -66.62
N ALA A 485 -61.56 -40.20 -65.52
CA ALA A 485 -62.46 -39.33 -64.80
C ALA A 485 -62.70 -38.09 -65.67
N ASN A 486 -63.88 -38.00 -66.28
CA ASN A 486 -64.33 -36.86 -67.07
C ASN A 486 -64.30 -35.56 -66.24
N GLY A 487 -63.19 -34.84 -66.28
CA GLY A 487 -62.95 -33.58 -65.57
C GLY A 487 -62.84 -32.40 -66.55
N LYS A 488 -63.77 -31.44 -66.44
CA LYS A 488 -63.89 -30.31 -67.37
C LYS A 488 -62.62 -29.45 -67.43
N ALA A 489 -62.34 -28.91 -68.62
CA ALA A 489 -61.27 -27.96 -68.85
C ALA A 489 -61.47 -26.64 -68.07
N HIS A 490 -60.36 -26.08 -67.59
CA HIS A 490 -60.18 -24.64 -67.41
C HIS A 490 -58.93 -24.21 -68.17
N ALA A 491 -59.04 -23.11 -68.93
CA ALA A 491 -57.93 -22.59 -69.73
C ALA A 491 -57.04 -21.65 -68.92
N ALA A 492 -55.73 -21.70 -69.19
CA ALA A 492 -54.76 -20.72 -68.70
C ALA A 492 -53.89 -20.24 -69.87
N ASN A 493 -53.94 -18.92 -70.13
CA ASN A 493 -53.04 -18.27 -71.08
C ASN A 493 -51.62 -18.20 -70.49
N ASN A 494 -50.60 -18.46 -71.30
CA ASN A 494 -49.75 -17.38 -71.82
C ASN A 494 -48.67 -17.91 -72.77
N ASN A 495 -48.76 -17.50 -74.04
CA ASN A 495 -47.63 -17.51 -74.96
C ASN A 495 -47.34 -16.05 -75.33
N LYS A 496 -46.14 -15.55 -75.00
CA LYS A 496 -45.52 -14.48 -75.78
C LYS A 496 -44.01 -14.55 -75.70
N ALA A 497 -43.37 -14.84 -76.83
CA ALA A 497 -41.95 -14.60 -77.03
C ALA A 497 -41.73 -13.15 -77.47
N ASP A 498 -40.51 -12.63 -77.28
CA ASP A 498 -39.85 -11.78 -78.25
C ASP A 498 -38.33 -11.83 -78.00
N THR A 499 -37.53 -11.78 -79.07
CA THR A 499 -36.08 -11.55 -79.05
C THR A 499 -35.84 -10.11 -79.55
N PRO A 500 -34.69 -9.49 -79.26
CA PRO A 500 -33.81 -9.25 -80.40
C PRO A 500 -32.30 -9.31 -80.10
N GLN A 501 -31.56 -9.18 -81.19
CA GLN A 501 -30.12 -9.35 -81.39
C GLN A 501 -29.37 -8.00 -81.35
N GLN A 502 -28.04 -8.06 -81.45
CA GLN A 502 -27.09 -7.01 -81.89
C GLN A 502 -26.55 -5.96 -80.89
N SER A 503 -25.21 -5.93 -80.82
CA SER A 503 -24.34 -4.76 -80.58
C SER A 503 -24.01 -4.09 -81.95
N PRO A 504 -23.31 -2.92 -82.11
CA PRO A 504 -22.06 -2.58 -81.39
C PRO A 504 -21.67 -1.08 -81.21
N GLN A 505 -20.46 -0.89 -80.63
CA GLN A 505 -19.46 0.21 -80.83
C GLN A 505 -19.57 1.61 -80.16
N SER A 506 -18.43 1.98 -79.53
CA SER A 506 -17.83 3.33 -79.36
C SER A 506 -18.52 4.37 -78.45
N ALA A 507 -17.82 5.26 -77.72
CA ALA A 507 -16.43 5.42 -77.24
C ALA A 507 -16.44 6.46 -76.07
N LYS A 508 -15.44 6.66 -75.19
CA LYS A 508 -14.07 7.21 -75.37
C LYS A 508 -13.36 7.29 -73.99
N SER A 509 -12.01 7.34 -73.98
CA SER A 509 -11.09 8.08 -73.04
C SER A 509 -11.24 7.93 -71.49
N SER A 510 -10.17 7.95 -70.67
CA SER A 510 -8.78 8.40 -70.87
C SER A 510 -7.76 7.68 -69.96
N THR A 511 -6.50 7.69 -70.39
CA THR A 511 -5.25 7.37 -69.65
C THR A 511 -4.12 8.22 -70.28
N PRO A 512 -2.83 8.15 -69.87
CA PRO A 512 -2.22 7.94 -68.54
C PRO A 512 -1.27 9.11 -68.17
N LYS A 513 -0.50 9.02 -67.05
CA LYS A 513 0.99 9.18 -67.03
C LYS A 513 1.64 9.24 -65.62
N THR A 514 2.79 8.57 -65.52
CA THR A 514 3.92 8.81 -64.58
C THR A 514 4.98 9.69 -65.31
N PRO A 515 6.20 10.05 -64.80
CA PRO A 515 6.93 9.56 -63.60
C PRO A 515 7.81 10.60 -62.80
N THR A 516 8.63 10.06 -61.89
CA THR A 516 10.02 10.47 -61.48
C THR A 516 10.33 11.42 -60.29
N THR A 517 11.46 11.06 -59.63
CA THR A 517 12.46 11.86 -58.87
C THR A 517 12.23 12.37 -57.42
N ALA A 518 12.81 11.62 -56.47
CA ALA A 518 13.97 12.00 -55.62
C ALA A 518 13.83 12.68 -54.22
N SER A 519 14.48 12.01 -53.23
CA SER A 519 15.35 12.54 -52.15
C SER A 519 14.84 12.97 -50.75
N SER A 520 15.75 12.76 -49.78
CA SER A 520 15.94 13.39 -48.45
C SER A 520 14.95 13.16 -47.29
N ALA A 521 15.26 12.13 -46.48
CA ALA A 521 15.67 12.18 -45.07
C ALA A 521 14.97 13.09 -44.00
N GLY A 522 14.72 12.50 -42.83
CA GLY A 522 14.26 13.14 -41.58
C GLY A 522 13.13 12.32 -40.92
N ALA A 523 13.32 11.43 -39.94
CA ALA A 523 13.91 11.51 -38.58
C ALA A 523 12.84 11.65 -37.47
N VAL A 524 13.13 11.07 -36.29
CA VAL A 524 12.31 10.98 -35.06
C VAL A 524 11.14 9.96 -35.08
N PRO A 525 11.09 8.98 -34.14
CA PRO A 525 9.97 8.05 -33.99
C PRO A 525 8.87 8.55 -33.04
N SER A 526 7.62 8.16 -33.30
CA SER A 526 6.45 8.51 -32.48
C SER A 526 6.35 7.68 -31.19
N GLN A 527 5.96 8.32 -30.08
CA GLN A 527 5.59 7.62 -28.83
C GLN A 527 4.20 6.97 -28.96
N PRO A 528 3.95 5.81 -28.30
CA PRO A 528 2.60 5.34 -28.01
C PRO A 528 1.95 6.17 -26.87
N PRO A 529 0.61 6.28 -26.81
CA PRO A 529 -0.11 7.03 -25.78
C PRO A 529 -0.17 6.29 -24.42
N PRO A 530 -0.41 7.01 -23.30
CA PRO A 530 -0.46 6.41 -21.97
C PRO A 530 -1.75 5.61 -21.71
N LEU A 531 -1.63 4.49 -21.00
CA LEU A 531 -2.77 3.74 -20.47
C LEU A 531 -3.31 4.42 -19.20
N SER A 532 -4.60 4.77 -19.23
CA SER A 532 -5.30 5.39 -18.10
C SER A 532 -5.60 4.38 -16.98
N SER A 533 -5.23 4.72 -15.75
CA SER A 533 -5.60 3.95 -14.56
C SER A 533 -7.12 4.05 -14.27
N ALA A 534 -7.82 2.90 -14.27
CA ALA A 534 -9.23 2.83 -13.89
C ALA A 534 -9.41 1.92 -12.66
N THR A 535 -9.61 2.53 -11.48
CA THR A 535 -9.98 1.80 -10.27
C THR A 535 -11.44 1.33 -10.35
N ALA A 536 -11.68 0.03 -10.28
CA ALA A 536 -13.00 -0.57 -10.10
C ALA A 536 -12.96 -1.58 -8.94
N ASN A 537 -13.97 -1.55 -8.08
CA ASN A 537 -14.00 -2.38 -6.87
C ASN A 537 -14.38 -3.83 -7.20
N THR A 538 -13.57 -4.80 -6.77
CA THR A 538 -13.94 -6.23 -6.80
C THR A 538 -14.38 -6.66 -5.40
N ALA A 539 -15.67 -6.91 -5.21
CA ALA A 539 -16.19 -7.43 -3.95
C ALA A 539 -16.03 -8.94 -3.87
N THR A 540 -15.53 -9.45 -2.74
CA THR A 540 -15.46 -10.89 -2.46
C THR A 540 -16.85 -11.52 -2.32
N THR A 541 -17.16 -12.52 -3.15
CA THR A 541 -18.29 -13.44 -2.94
C THR A 541 -17.78 -14.86 -2.73
N THR A 542 -17.87 -15.36 -1.50
CA THR A 542 -17.47 -16.71 -1.11
C THR A 542 -18.61 -17.69 -1.37
N THR A 543 -18.42 -18.65 -2.28
CA THR A 543 -19.46 -19.64 -2.63
C THR A 543 -19.42 -20.86 -1.70
N THR A 544 -19.93 -20.71 -0.48
CA THR A 544 -20.13 -21.86 0.43
C THR A 544 -21.40 -22.63 0.08
N ALA A 545 -21.25 -23.87 -0.40
CA ALA A 545 -22.37 -24.78 -0.63
C ALA A 545 -23.18 -24.98 0.66
N THR A 546 -24.50 -24.79 0.59
CA THR A 546 -25.42 -24.89 1.73
C THR A 546 -26.49 -25.93 1.43
N VAL A 547 -26.67 -26.89 2.35
CA VAL A 547 -27.64 -27.99 2.20
C VAL A 547 -29.08 -27.45 2.25
N ALA A 548 -29.87 -27.73 1.22
CA ALA A 548 -31.28 -27.37 1.16
C ALA A 548 -32.17 -28.53 1.66
N THR A 549 -32.75 -28.38 2.85
CA THR A 549 -33.60 -29.40 3.48
C THR A 549 -35.01 -29.43 2.89
N THR A 550 -35.47 -30.58 2.42
CA THR A 550 -36.82 -30.77 1.86
C THR A 550 -37.90 -30.64 2.95
N PRO A 551 -38.92 -29.76 2.81
CA PRO A 551 -40.06 -29.71 3.72
C PRO A 551 -41.09 -30.80 3.37
N GLY A 552 -41.56 -31.54 4.38
CA GLY A 552 -42.61 -32.55 4.20
C GLY A 552 -44.02 -31.95 4.08
N ILE A 553 -44.91 -32.64 3.36
CA ILE A 553 -46.33 -32.30 3.24
C ILE A 553 -47.18 -33.46 3.79
N SER A 554 -48.12 -33.13 4.68
CA SER A 554 -48.99 -34.10 5.38
C SER A 554 -50.11 -34.67 4.49
N PRO A 555 -50.66 -35.86 4.81
CA PRO A 555 -51.66 -36.52 3.98
C PRO A 555 -53.05 -35.88 4.07
N GLY A 556 -53.67 -35.59 2.92
CA GLY A 556 -55.07 -35.19 2.78
C GLY A 556 -55.98 -36.38 2.49
N MET A 557 -57.14 -36.46 3.16
CA MET A 557 -58.10 -37.55 2.98
C MET A 557 -58.89 -37.40 1.67
N ALA A 558 -59.03 -38.48 0.91
CA ALA A 558 -59.91 -38.56 -0.26
C ALA A 558 -61.19 -39.35 0.07
N ALA A 559 -62.35 -38.85 -0.39
CA ALA A 559 -63.65 -39.47 -0.20
C ALA A 559 -63.96 -40.51 -1.32
N PRO A 560 -64.81 -41.52 -1.07
CA PRO A 560 -65.12 -42.54 -2.06
C PRO A 560 -66.01 -42.01 -3.18
N VAL A 561 -65.58 -42.21 -4.44
CA VAL A 561 -66.38 -41.97 -5.65
C VAL A 561 -67.00 -43.29 -6.12
N ALA A 562 -68.26 -43.23 -6.58
CA ALA A 562 -69.05 -44.41 -6.93
C ALA A 562 -68.55 -45.14 -8.21
N PRO A 563 -68.76 -46.46 -8.33
CA PRO A 563 -68.38 -47.21 -9.52
C PRO A 563 -69.27 -46.88 -10.73
N LEU A 564 -68.64 -46.55 -11.87
CA LEU A 564 -69.30 -46.49 -13.17
C LEU A 564 -69.44 -47.90 -13.78
N PRO A 565 -70.48 -48.16 -14.59
CA PRO A 565 -70.72 -49.49 -15.17
C PRO A 565 -69.70 -49.82 -16.28
N PRO A 566 -69.41 -51.11 -16.51
CA PRO A 566 -68.45 -51.54 -17.54
C PRO A 566 -69.00 -51.28 -18.94
N LEU A 567 -68.37 -50.35 -19.67
CA LEU A 567 -68.66 -50.13 -21.07
C LEU A 567 -68.05 -51.27 -21.90
N MET A 568 -68.86 -52.19 -22.40
CA MET A 568 -68.40 -53.28 -23.25
C MET A 568 -68.00 -52.76 -24.63
N THR A 569 -66.74 -52.35 -24.78
CA THR A 569 -66.12 -52.06 -26.07
C THR A 569 -65.86 -53.38 -26.80
N ASN A 570 -66.48 -53.55 -27.98
CA ASN A 570 -66.23 -54.72 -28.80
C ASN A 570 -64.75 -54.73 -29.23
N GLY A 571 -64.02 -55.75 -28.79
CA GLY A 571 -62.60 -55.92 -29.04
C GLY A 571 -62.29 -56.23 -30.50
N SER A 572 -62.28 -55.20 -31.35
CA SER A 572 -61.68 -55.25 -32.68
C SER A 572 -60.19 -55.50 -32.53
N HIS A 573 -59.78 -56.77 -32.50
CA HIS A 573 -58.38 -57.18 -32.60
C HIS A 573 -57.84 -56.69 -33.96
N ILE A 574 -57.21 -55.50 -33.95
CA ILE A 574 -56.31 -55.10 -35.02
C ILE A 574 -55.20 -56.16 -35.02
N PRO A 575 -55.01 -56.94 -36.10
CA PRO A 575 -53.92 -57.90 -36.15
C PRO A 575 -52.63 -57.11 -36.07
N VAL A 576 -51.82 -57.37 -35.03
CA VAL A 576 -50.46 -56.85 -34.94
C VAL A 576 -49.68 -57.55 -36.05
N VAL A 577 -49.56 -56.87 -37.18
CA VAL A 577 -48.70 -57.29 -38.28
C VAL A 577 -47.28 -57.30 -37.73
N ALA A 578 -46.65 -58.47 -37.70
CA ALA A 578 -45.26 -58.57 -37.30
C ALA A 578 -44.40 -57.67 -38.20
N PRO A 579 -43.36 -56.99 -37.67
CA PRO A 579 -42.47 -56.20 -38.51
C PRO A 579 -41.90 -57.09 -39.62
N ASP A 580 -41.91 -56.56 -40.85
CA ASP A 580 -41.39 -57.30 -42.00
C ASP A 580 -39.87 -57.38 -41.88
N ALA A 581 -39.32 -58.58 -42.07
CA ALA A 581 -37.93 -58.86 -41.77
C ALA A 581 -36.99 -58.30 -42.84
N SER A 582 -35.94 -57.60 -42.42
CA SER A 582 -34.88 -57.14 -43.32
C SER A 582 -34.08 -58.33 -43.86
N LEU A 583 -34.00 -58.41 -45.20
CA LEU A 583 -33.36 -59.50 -45.94
C LEU A 583 -31.93 -59.16 -46.36
N LEU A 584 -31.64 -57.87 -46.60
CA LEU A 584 -30.31 -57.38 -46.98
C LEU A 584 -30.19 -55.88 -46.68
N LEU A 585 -29.15 -55.50 -45.94
CA LEU A 585 -28.74 -54.09 -45.82
C LEU A 585 -27.96 -53.69 -47.09
N ILE A 586 -28.52 -52.74 -47.84
CA ILE A 586 -28.04 -52.27 -49.15
C ILE A 586 -27.05 -51.12 -48.97
N PHE A 587 -27.47 -50.04 -48.31
CA PHE A 587 -26.59 -48.94 -47.90
C PHE A 587 -26.40 -49.00 -46.37
N PRO A 588 -25.18 -48.78 -45.87
CA PRO A 588 -24.86 -48.96 -44.45
C PRO A 588 -25.62 -47.99 -43.55
N ARG A 589 -25.75 -48.38 -42.28
CA ARG A 589 -25.98 -47.44 -41.17
C ARG A 589 -24.68 -46.65 -40.97
N ILE A 590 -24.72 -45.33 -40.78
CA ILE A 590 -23.54 -44.59 -40.31
C ILE A 590 -23.76 -44.26 -38.83
N TYR A 591 -22.74 -44.55 -38.03
CA TYR A 591 -22.66 -44.28 -36.61
C TYR A 591 -21.67 -43.15 -36.32
N ILE A 592 -21.87 -42.43 -35.21
CA ILE A 592 -20.78 -41.76 -34.51
C ILE A 592 -20.26 -42.72 -33.45
N VAL A 593 -18.94 -42.86 -33.35
CA VAL A 593 -18.28 -43.60 -32.27
C VAL A 593 -17.59 -42.60 -31.33
N GLU A 594 -18.21 -42.34 -30.19
CA GLU A 594 -17.70 -41.45 -29.12
C GLU A 594 -18.09 -42.07 -27.77
N ASP A 595 -17.08 -42.31 -26.91
CA ASP A 595 -17.15 -42.63 -25.48
C ASP A 595 -18.41 -43.41 -24.97
N ASP A 596 -18.21 -44.69 -24.62
CA ASP A 596 -19.19 -45.70 -24.13
C ASP A 596 -20.08 -46.40 -25.20
N ASP A 597 -20.92 -45.73 -25.99
CA ASP A 597 -21.90 -46.41 -26.90
C ASP A 597 -22.04 -45.70 -28.28
N PRO A 598 -22.06 -46.44 -29.42
CA PRO A 598 -22.14 -45.84 -30.75
C PRO A 598 -23.56 -45.42 -31.15
N GLU A 599 -23.78 -44.13 -31.43
CA GLU A 599 -25.10 -43.61 -31.84
C GLU A 599 -25.31 -43.64 -33.37
N PRO A 600 -26.43 -44.22 -33.88
CA PRO A 600 -26.72 -44.25 -35.31
C PRO A 600 -27.20 -42.88 -35.82
N VAL A 601 -26.39 -42.20 -36.61
CA VAL A 601 -26.74 -40.90 -37.23
C VAL A 601 -27.49 -41.02 -38.54
N THR A 602 -27.34 -42.14 -39.26
CA THR A 602 -28.20 -42.46 -40.42
C THR A 602 -28.83 -43.84 -40.31
N PRO A 603 -30.14 -43.96 -40.58
CA PRO A 603 -30.78 -45.26 -40.70
C PRO A 603 -30.41 -45.92 -42.03
N GLY A 604 -30.03 -47.19 -41.96
CA GLY A 604 -29.58 -47.99 -43.09
C GLY A 604 -30.68 -48.27 -44.10
N THR A 605 -30.34 -48.51 -45.37
CA THR A 605 -31.34 -48.79 -46.41
C THR A 605 -31.45 -50.28 -46.68
N VAL A 606 -32.59 -50.88 -46.34
CA VAL A 606 -32.82 -52.34 -46.40
C VAL A 606 -33.71 -52.77 -47.55
N LEU A 607 -33.42 -53.95 -48.08
CA LEU A 607 -34.39 -54.78 -48.80
C LEU A 607 -35.20 -55.57 -47.76
N LEU A 608 -36.52 -55.37 -47.71
CA LEU A 608 -37.40 -56.17 -46.86
C LEU A 608 -37.81 -57.49 -47.52
N LYS A 609 -38.20 -58.48 -46.69
CA LYS A 609 -38.63 -59.79 -47.17
C LYS A 609 -39.91 -59.74 -48.03
N SER A 610 -40.91 -58.92 -47.71
CA SER A 610 -42.10 -58.78 -48.57
C SER A 610 -41.77 -58.24 -49.96
N GLN A 611 -40.76 -57.37 -50.08
CA GLN A 611 -40.29 -56.84 -51.36
C GLN A 611 -39.61 -57.91 -52.23
N ALA A 612 -39.05 -58.95 -51.61
CA ALA A 612 -38.43 -60.09 -52.27
C ALA A 612 -39.40 -61.25 -52.55
N GLU A 613 -40.54 -61.33 -51.87
CA GLU A 613 -41.49 -62.46 -51.95
C GLU A 613 -42.03 -62.71 -53.38
N GLU A 614 -42.30 -61.66 -54.16
CA GLU A 614 -42.73 -61.82 -55.55
C GLU A 614 -41.61 -62.38 -56.45
N ALA A 615 -40.36 -61.98 -56.19
CA ALA A 615 -39.20 -62.53 -56.89
C ALA A 615 -38.94 -64.00 -56.48
N GLU A 616 -39.10 -64.35 -55.20
CA GLU A 616 -39.01 -65.74 -54.72
C GLU A 616 -40.08 -66.63 -55.36
N ARG A 617 -41.34 -66.16 -55.42
CA ARG A 617 -42.43 -66.83 -56.14
C ARG A 617 -42.11 -67.02 -57.63
N GLU A 618 -41.56 -66.01 -58.30
CA GLU A 618 -41.17 -66.12 -59.71
C GLU A 618 -40.01 -67.13 -59.91
N LEU A 619 -39.00 -67.12 -59.03
CA LEU A 619 -37.86 -68.03 -59.10
C LEU A 619 -38.31 -69.50 -58.95
N HIS A 620 -39.27 -69.77 -58.06
CA HIS A 620 -39.92 -71.08 -57.95
C HIS A 620 -40.69 -71.47 -59.22
N LEU A 621 -41.40 -70.54 -59.86
CA LEU A 621 -42.08 -70.81 -61.14
C LEU A 621 -41.08 -71.12 -62.27
N GLN A 622 -39.95 -70.39 -62.35
CA GLN A 622 -38.88 -70.69 -63.30
C GLN A 622 -38.28 -72.09 -63.07
N GLN A 623 -38.00 -72.45 -61.82
CA GLN A 623 -37.45 -73.77 -61.47
C GLN A 623 -38.44 -74.90 -61.78
N ASN A 624 -39.72 -74.71 -61.49
CA ASN A 624 -40.77 -75.68 -61.82
C ASN A 624 -40.98 -75.83 -63.34
N ALA A 625 -40.87 -74.74 -64.12
CA ALA A 625 -40.95 -74.80 -65.57
C ALA A 625 -39.77 -75.59 -66.17
N LEU A 626 -38.55 -75.39 -65.66
CA LEU A 626 -37.36 -76.16 -66.07
C LEU A 626 -37.49 -77.65 -65.75
N ASN A 627 -37.97 -77.99 -64.55
CA ASN A 627 -38.18 -79.38 -64.13
C ASN A 627 -39.26 -80.08 -64.99
N ASN A 628 -40.40 -79.41 -65.23
CA ASN A 628 -41.52 -80.00 -65.97
C ASN A 628 -41.26 -80.09 -67.49
N GLY A 629 -40.48 -79.18 -68.06
CA GLY A 629 -40.18 -79.15 -69.49
C GLY A 629 -39.40 -80.38 -70.02
N ILE A 630 -38.70 -81.10 -69.13
CA ILE A 630 -37.87 -82.26 -69.50
C ILE A 630 -38.68 -83.56 -69.62
N ALA A 631 -39.90 -83.63 -69.07
CA ALA A 631 -40.75 -84.82 -69.13
C ALA A 631 -41.36 -85.11 -70.53
N GLY A 632 -41.13 -84.23 -71.52
CA GLY A 632 -41.90 -84.19 -72.78
C GLY A 632 -41.47 -85.10 -73.92
N VAL A 633 -40.26 -85.70 -73.92
CA VAL A 633 -39.78 -86.55 -75.04
C VAL A 633 -39.16 -87.86 -74.53
N GLY A 634 -40.02 -88.85 -74.30
CA GLY A 634 -39.62 -90.19 -73.85
C GLY A 634 -38.99 -91.06 -74.96
N MET A 635 -37.82 -90.67 -75.49
CA MET A 635 -37.08 -91.53 -76.42
C MET A 635 -36.39 -92.67 -75.64
N ARG A 636 -37.06 -93.83 -75.55
CA ARG A 636 -36.59 -95.02 -74.83
C ARG A 636 -35.39 -95.67 -75.52
N VAL A 637 -34.18 -95.18 -75.26
CA VAL A 637 -32.95 -95.92 -75.58
C VAL A 637 -32.72 -96.98 -74.50
N ALA A 638 -32.99 -98.24 -74.83
CA ALA A 638 -32.80 -99.37 -73.93
C ALA A 638 -31.32 -99.76 -73.81
N SER A 639 -30.61 -99.21 -72.83
CA SER A 639 -29.23 -99.58 -72.53
C SER A 639 -29.16 -100.88 -71.73
N HIS A 640 -28.37 -101.84 -72.20
CA HIS A 640 -28.29 -103.18 -71.62
C HIS A 640 -27.69 -103.19 -70.21
N ARG A 641 -28.37 -103.88 -69.29
CA ARG A 641 -27.87 -104.21 -67.95
C ARG A 641 -26.86 -105.35 -68.04
N VAL A 642 -25.56 -105.04 -68.04
CA VAL A 642 -24.49 -106.03 -67.88
C VAL A 642 -24.21 -106.26 -66.39
N SER A 643 -24.02 -107.52 -66.00
CA SER A 643 -23.81 -107.94 -64.61
C SER A 643 -22.40 -108.49 -64.41
N GLY A 644 -21.77 -108.14 -63.27
CA GLY A 644 -20.45 -108.62 -62.85
C GLY A 644 -19.67 -107.53 -62.08
N GLY A 645 -19.05 -107.76 -60.92
CA GLY A 645 -19.13 -108.92 -60.02
C GLY A 645 -17.77 -109.53 -59.65
N GLY A 646 -17.41 -109.52 -58.35
CA GLY A 646 -16.29 -110.29 -57.78
C GLY A 646 -15.15 -109.46 -57.16
N GLY A 647 -14.48 -110.02 -56.15
CA GLY A 647 -13.38 -109.41 -55.39
C GLY A 647 -13.86 -108.47 -54.27
N ILE A 648 -13.78 -108.77 -52.95
CA ILE A 648 -13.02 -109.76 -52.15
C ILE A 648 -11.50 -109.51 -52.13
N GLY A 649 -10.99 -109.23 -50.93
CA GLY A 649 -9.61 -108.86 -50.62
C GLY A 649 -9.61 -107.59 -49.74
N GLY A 650 -9.14 -107.57 -48.48
CA GLY A 650 -8.45 -108.60 -47.70
C GLY A 650 -7.03 -108.16 -47.37
N GLY A 651 -6.85 -107.40 -46.28
CA GLY A 651 -5.55 -106.84 -45.90
C GLY A 651 -5.51 -106.36 -44.45
N ALA A 652 -5.02 -107.22 -43.56
CA ALA A 652 -4.56 -106.82 -42.23
C ALA A 652 -3.04 -106.60 -42.27
N GLY A 653 -2.52 -105.60 -41.55
CA GLY A 653 -1.09 -105.30 -41.51
C GLY A 653 -0.71 -104.40 -40.34
N ASN A 654 0.28 -104.82 -39.56
CA ASN A 654 0.79 -104.09 -38.39
C ASN A 654 1.77 -102.97 -38.80
N GLY A 655 1.90 -101.93 -37.95
CA GLY A 655 2.80 -100.80 -38.19
C GLY A 655 3.23 -100.05 -36.92
N VAL A 656 3.77 -100.75 -35.92
CA VAL A 656 4.31 -100.10 -34.70
C VAL A 656 5.75 -99.64 -34.92
N MET A 657 6.02 -98.33 -34.74
CA MET A 657 7.36 -97.78 -34.51
C MET A 657 7.33 -96.62 -33.52
N ARG A 658 8.34 -96.54 -32.65
CA ARG A 658 8.56 -95.45 -31.67
C ARG A 658 9.72 -94.54 -32.12
N VAL A 659 9.47 -93.25 -32.26
CA VAL A 659 10.47 -92.14 -32.16
C VAL A 659 9.71 -90.90 -31.65
N GLY A 660 10.23 -89.99 -30.84
CA GLY A 660 11.53 -89.97 -30.14
C GLY A 660 12.01 -88.60 -29.62
N GLY A 661 11.12 -87.64 -29.35
CA GLY A 661 11.48 -86.28 -28.89
C GLY A 661 11.83 -85.30 -30.04
N PRO A 662 12.31 -84.07 -29.75
CA PRO A 662 12.66 -83.48 -28.45
C PRO A 662 11.68 -82.40 -27.95
N ARG A 663 11.91 -81.86 -26.74
CA ARG A 663 11.17 -80.71 -26.18
C ARG A 663 11.65 -79.38 -26.79
N PRO A 664 10.78 -78.38 -26.99
CA PRO A 664 11.23 -77.00 -27.14
C PRO A 664 11.94 -76.53 -25.85
N ARG A 665 12.98 -75.72 -25.99
CA ARG A 665 13.73 -75.16 -24.86
C ARG A 665 12.96 -73.99 -24.24
N ARG A 666 13.12 -73.77 -22.93
CA ARG A 666 12.86 -72.44 -22.34
C ARG A 666 13.74 -71.42 -23.05
N LEU A 667 13.16 -70.34 -23.54
CA LEU A 667 13.93 -69.13 -23.84
C LEU A 667 14.40 -68.52 -22.52
N SER A 668 15.66 -68.12 -22.46
CA SER A 668 16.26 -67.43 -21.33
C SER A 668 15.82 -65.97 -21.32
N VAL A 669 15.27 -65.52 -20.19
CA VAL A 669 14.97 -64.11 -19.93
C VAL A 669 16.31 -63.34 -19.91
N PRO A 670 16.45 -62.22 -20.65
CA PRO A 670 17.59 -61.32 -20.49
C PRO A 670 17.57 -60.70 -19.09
N GLN A 671 18.71 -60.66 -18.41
CA GLN A 671 18.85 -59.81 -17.22
C GLN A 671 18.78 -58.35 -17.69
N MET A 672 17.75 -57.62 -17.27
CA MET A 672 17.85 -56.16 -17.18
C MET A 672 18.75 -55.81 -15.99
N GLU A 673 19.53 -54.74 -16.16
CA GLU A 673 20.42 -54.22 -15.13
C GLU A 673 19.63 -53.54 -14.00
N GLU A 674 20.21 -53.49 -12.81
CA GLU A 674 19.58 -52.97 -11.60
C GLU A 674 19.43 -51.44 -11.68
N ILE A 675 18.19 -50.97 -11.84
CA ILE A 675 17.85 -49.55 -11.63
C ILE A 675 17.81 -49.31 -10.12
N PRO A 676 18.53 -48.31 -9.58
CA PRO A 676 18.62 -48.09 -8.14
C PRO A 676 17.26 -47.71 -7.52
N GLU A 677 16.96 -48.29 -6.35
CA GLU A 677 15.72 -48.05 -5.63
C GLU A 677 15.58 -46.59 -5.17
N VAL A 678 14.46 -45.96 -5.50
CA VAL A 678 14.07 -44.64 -4.97
C VAL A 678 13.41 -44.83 -3.61
N PRO A 679 13.93 -44.29 -2.50
CA PRO A 679 13.32 -44.47 -1.18
C PRO A 679 12.00 -43.70 -1.06
N THR A 680 10.92 -44.40 -0.74
CA THR A 680 9.69 -43.74 -0.23
C THR A 680 9.95 -43.15 1.16
N PRO A 681 9.42 -41.95 1.48
CA PRO A 681 9.63 -41.31 2.77
C PRO A 681 8.84 -42.01 3.88
N GLY A 682 9.50 -42.92 4.59
CA GLY A 682 9.01 -43.47 5.86
C GLY A 682 9.11 -42.45 7.00
N GLU A 683 8.21 -42.55 7.97
CA GLU A 683 8.09 -41.61 9.09
C GLU A 683 9.07 -41.91 10.26
N ASP A 684 9.22 -40.88 11.11
CA ASP A 684 9.28 -40.97 12.58
C ASP A 684 10.64 -41.00 13.33
N VAL A 685 10.57 -40.52 14.58
CA VAL A 685 11.49 -40.51 15.74
C VAL A 685 12.99 -40.23 15.52
N GLY A 686 13.47 -39.10 16.03
CA GLY A 686 14.92 -38.83 16.23
C GLY A 686 15.45 -39.22 17.62
N VAL A 687 16.77 -39.43 17.76
CA VAL A 687 17.45 -39.63 19.06
C VAL A 687 18.89 -39.06 19.09
N LEU A 688 19.39 -38.83 20.31
CA LEU A 688 20.59 -38.09 20.73
C LEU A 688 21.97 -38.55 20.22
N HIS A 689 22.90 -37.57 20.17
CA HIS A 689 24.34 -37.66 20.50
C HIS A 689 25.30 -38.50 19.62
N ARG A 690 26.39 -37.86 19.15
CA ARG A 690 27.70 -37.87 19.86
C ARG A 690 28.70 -36.82 19.33
N MET A 691 29.60 -36.33 20.18
CA MET A 691 30.82 -35.60 19.78
C MET A 691 31.96 -36.57 19.42
N GLN A 692 32.85 -36.19 18.51
CA GLN A 692 34.29 -36.54 18.60
C GLN A 692 35.20 -35.54 17.85
N LEU A 693 36.51 -35.63 18.10
CA LEU A 693 37.53 -34.61 17.79
C LEU A 693 38.63 -35.16 16.85
N GLY A 694 39.24 -34.27 16.06
CA GLY A 694 40.38 -34.54 15.17
C GLY A 694 40.49 -33.45 14.10
N ASN A 695 41.36 -32.44 14.12
CA ASN A 695 42.63 -32.18 14.82
C ASN A 695 43.91 -32.70 14.13
N ALA A 696 44.18 -32.17 12.93
CA ALA A 696 45.50 -32.03 12.29
C ALA A 696 45.37 -30.98 11.16
N ALA A 697 46.37 -30.27 10.66
CA ALA A 697 47.68 -29.76 11.13
C ALA A 697 48.42 -29.32 9.84
N GLY A 698 48.94 -28.08 9.79
CA GLY A 698 49.77 -27.59 8.68
C GLY A 698 49.23 -26.36 7.94
N SER A 699 50.04 -25.46 7.38
CA SER A 699 51.29 -24.79 7.87
C SER A 699 51.85 -23.86 6.77
N ALA A 700 52.11 -22.59 7.12
CA ALA A 700 52.95 -21.62 6.38
C ALA A 700 52.47 -21.10 5.00
N GLY A 701 53.03 -19.95 4.58
CA GLY A 701 52.64 -19.13 3.41
C GLY A 701 51.73 -17.96 3.83
N ASP A 702 52.20 -16.81 4.31
CA ASP A 702 53.09 -15.81 3.66
C ASP A 702 52.44 -15.23 2.38
N GLN A 703 52.32 -13.93 2.09
CA GLN A 703 52.41 -12.62 2.75
C GLN A 703 52.44 -11.61 1.58
N LYS A 704 51.68 -10.50 1.60
CA LYS A 704 51.66 -9.43 0.56
C LYS A 704 51.15 -9.93 -0.82
N ASP A 705 50.35 -9.17 -1.55
CA ASP A 705 50.72 -7.82 -1.98
C ASP A 705 49.60 -6.77 -1.98
N ARG A 706 49.99 -5.50 -2.15
CA ARG A 706 49.10 -4.33 -2.06
C ARG A 706 49.64 -3.16 -2.89
N LYS A 707 49.34 -3.15 -4.19
CA LYS A 707 49.50 -2.00 -5.11
C LYS A 707 48.42 -2.09 -6.21
N ASP A 708 47.61 -1.05 -6.35
CA ASP A 708 47.79 0.09 -7.27
C ASP A 708 47.39 -0.26 -8.71
N PHE A 709 46.17 0.10 -9.09
CA PHE A 709 45.92 0.63 -10.44
C PHE A 709 44.85 1.72 -10.37
N LEU A 710 45.14 2.87 -10.94
CA LEU A 710 44.29 4.05 -10.97
C LEU A 710 44.38 4.67 -12.37
N GLU A 711 43.27 5.31 -12.78
CA GLU A 711 43.23 6.38 -13.78
C GLU A 711 43.32 6.04 -15.28
N GLN A 712 42.83 7.01 -16.06
CA GLN A 712 42.83 7.17 -17.52
C GLN A 712 41.86 6.24 -18.30
N GLY A 713 40.92 6.78 -19.08
CA GLY A 713 40.61 8.19 -19.34
C GLY A 713 39.26 8.41 -20.04
N GLY A 714 38.95 9.67 -20.38
CA GLY A 714 37.75 10.01 -21.16
C GLY A 714 37.89 9.67 -22.66
N GLY A 715 36.90 9.94 -23.51
CA GLY A 715 35.63 10.64 -23.28
C GLY A 715 35.09 11.21 -24.59
N GLY A 716 33.78 11.48 -24.65
CA GLY A 716 33.08 12.01 -25.83
C GLY A 716 31.61 12.23 -25.54
#